data_AF-A0A0R3KCN1-F1
#
_entry.id   AF-A0A0R3KCN1-F1
#
_cell.length_a   1.000
_cell.length_b   1.000
_cell.length_c   1.000
_cell.angle_alpha   90.00
_cell.angle_beta   90.00
_cell.angle_gamma   90.00
#
_symmetry.space_group_name_H-M   'P 1'
#
loop_
_entity.id
_entity.type
_entity.pdbx_description
1 polymer ?
#
loop_
_entity_poly.entity_id
_entity_poly.type
_entity_poly.pdbx_seq_one_letter_code
_entity_poly.pdbx_strand_id
1 'polypeptide(L)'
;MRSQRRPEFQNSEIRETDMQLIRSDLDFILAQIRSAETGAPLENPSLPFGLRTVDGTNNSVVPGQSEFGAADRVFPRMTDPMFREADSATSYAQTTGTVIDAQPRIISNLIVDQNANSNPAAAAVDSDGDGVIPNVNPDGAAPFNQWFTLFGQFFDHGLDLVNKGDSGTVFIPLQPDDPLYVEGSPTNFMVLTRATNQAGADGVVGTSDDIHEHTNQTTPFIDQNQTYTSHPSHQVFLREYALDANGHPVATGRLLEGADGGLATWADVKAQARQLLGIDLTDADVTNIPLLATDAYGRFLPGAHGYAQLVMPGADGIAGTPDDVLTEGNPANPVSTTGAVLTGHAFLNDIAHDAVPTDKVADGDTEVSLSNLDGSDTSGNYDNELLDAHYITGDGRGNENIGLTAVHHVFHAEHNRLIGHLKEVILAEADNDPAFVSQWLKPGADISDGIQDNEWNGEYLFQAGRFATEMQYQHLVFEDFARSIQPNIDEFEAHDVTIDPAIVAEFAHTVYRFGHSLLRETVDRIDADGNVVDANTEVAGDQQLSLIDAFLNPLAYAERGADGDAAAEIVRGATNEVANGVDEFVTDALRNNLLGLPLDLATINLARGRDTGVAPLNDVREQFYAKTGDPDLKPYASWAEFGNGIKHKESLVNFIAAYGVHPLLAAAATVAEKRAAAVTLVYGTADDPTTAVDETVGPDTDFLNGTGAFAGVETGLNDVDLWIGGLAEKPLASGGLLGSTFNFVFETQMENLQNGDRFYYLSRLEGTNFLNQLEGTSFSELVMRNTGTTHLPFDVFSAPTYTIEAGDKSTYPVDAAGNPLVSKHGGKLAFLGDDHVVIGGTDRTDRIQSGAGDDTLWGDGGDDVLDGALGNDSVIGGDGNDHLTGGDGDDFVNGAAGNDKVWGGAGSDLLVGLEGRDRIEAGDGDDEVFGGLDNDQILGGAGNDELLGNEGDDWMKGGEGDDHLTGDNGNPFGEPLPDTDTAVFSGKAKNYTITHNADGSITVTDKVGTDGTDTLQNIERLQFADRTISADGATTSGCDQRFGWREEFRDSVTSGQTLATGTSAGGPAVQGSATPPANGSTASSLANHSFALLNQYLAGNPGRVDPGQIVATGSNAATRGQDSFLTRPQH
;
A
#
# COMPACT_ATOMS: atom_id res chain seq x y z
N MET A 1 34.18 -30.76 -1.35
CA MET A 1 34.16 -30.63 0.13
C MET A 1 34.95 -29.40 0.56
N ARG A 2 34.34 -28.23 0.36
CA ARG A 2 34.57 -26.97 1.06
C ARG A 2 33.19 -26.33 1.04
N SER A 3 32.54 -26.30 2.20
CA SER A 3 31.29 -25.58 2.44
C SER A 3 31.60 -24.10 2.20
N GLN A 4 31.17 -23.57 1.06
CA GLN A 4 31.04 -22.13 0.88
C GLN A 4 29.84 -21.74 1.74
N ARG A 5 30.10 -20.92 2.75
CA ARG A 5 29.07 -20.16 3.44
C ARG A 5 28.41 -19.29 2.37
N ARG A 6 27.09 -19.43 2.27
CA ARG A 6 26.24 -18.52 1.52
C ARG A 6 26.39 -17.12 2.14
N PRO A 7 26.28 -16.04 1.38
CA PRO A 7 26.15 -14.72 1.97
C PRO A 7 24.79 -14.71 2.68
N GLU A 8 24.79 -14.89 3.99
CA GLU A 8 23.72 -14.37 4.83
C GLU A 8 23.73 -12.87 4.59
N PHE A 9 22.62 -12.31 4.10
CA PHE A 9 22.34 -10.89 4.27
C PHE A 9 22.31 -10.62 5.78
N GLN A 10 23.48 -10.34 6.35
CA GLN A 10 23.58 -9.73 7.65
C GLN A 10 23.18 -8.28 7.46
N ASN A 11 21.87 -7.98 7.55
CA ASN A 11 21.46 -6.72 8.16
C ASN A 11 21.91 -6.81 9.62
N SER A 12 23.20 -6.56 9.88
CA SER A 12 23.76 -6.53 11.24
C SER A 12 23.74 -5.13 11.84
N GLU A 13 22.97 -4.22 11.25
CA GLU A 13 22.48 -3.00 11.89
C GLU A 13 20.99 -3.01 11.59
N ILE A 14 20.19 -3.54 12.51
CA ILE A 14 18.78 -3.16 12.61
C ILE A 14 18.85 -1.65 12.76
N ARG A 15 18.31 -0.89 11.79
CA ARG A 15 17.95 0.50 12.06
C ARG A 15 16.72 0.38 12.97
N GLU A 16 16.75 0.97 14.16
CA GLU A 16 15.75 0.73 15.22
C GLU A 16 14.41 1.45 14.95
N THR A 17 14.19 1.92 13.70
CA THR A 17 12.90 2.33 13.11
C THR A 17 12.07 1.15 12.57
N ASP A 18 12.44 -0.09 12.88
CA ASP A 18 11.74 -1.30 12.44
C ASP A 18 10.56 -1.61 13.36
N MET A 19 9.42 -2.09 12.82
CA MET A 19 8.32 -2.64 13.63
C MET A 19 8.81 -3.70 14.62
N GLN A 20 8.57 -3.48 15.91
CA GLN A 20 9.04 -4.34 17.02
C GLN A 20 7.91 -5.14 17.65
N LEU A 21 7.77 -6.39 17.23
CA LEU A 21 7.00 -7.37 18.01
C LEU A 21 7.71 -7.72 19.31
N ILE A 22 6.99 -7.79 20.42
CA ILE A 22 7.52 -8.18 21.72
C ILE A 22 6.99 -9.57 22.15
N ARG A 23 7.43 -10.05 23.31
CA ARG A 23 7.04 -11.35 23.84
C ARG A 23 5.51 -11.52 23.94
N SER A 24 4.80 -10.52 24.43
CA SER A 24 3.33 -10.58 24.59
C SER A 24 2.61 -10.74 23.26
N ASP A 25 3.07 -10.05 22.21
CA ASP A 25 2.55 -10.22 20.84
C ASP A 25 2.74 -11.67 20.36
N LEU A 26 3.89 -12.28 20.65
CA LEU A 26 4.14 -13.67 20.27
C LEU A 26 3.27 -14.66 21.05
N ASP A 27 3.05 -14.43 22.34
CA ASP A 27 2.11 -15.24 23.13
C ASP A 27 0.69 -15.12 22.57
N PHE A 28 0.27 -13.91 22.17
CA PHE A 28 -1.01 -13.65 21.51
C PHE A 28 -1.13 -14.38 20.17
N ILE A 29 -0.18 -14.19 19.25
CA ILE A 29 -0.16 -14.84 17.93
C ILE A 29 -0.16 -16.36 18.07
N LEU A 30 0.63 -16.91 18.99
CA LEU A 30 0.67 -18.35 19.24
C LEU A 30 -0.68 -18.89 19.74
N ALA A 31 -1.43 -18.10 20.52
CA ALA A 31 -2.78 -18.46 20.93
C ALA A 31 -3.73 -18.51 19.72
N GLN A 32 -3.61 -17.58 18.76
CA GLN A 32 -4.35 -17.60 17.50
C GLN A 32 -4.06 -18.87 16.69
N ILE A 33 -2.77 -19.22 16.56
CA ILE A 33 -2.33 -20.44 15.84
C ILE A 33 -2.93 -21.69 16.50
N ARG A 34 -2.82 -21.82 17.82
CA ARG A 34 -3.35 -22.99 18.55
C ARG A 34 -4.87 -23.07 18.48
N SER A 35 -5.56 -21.94 18.52
CA SER A 35 -7.01 -21.89 18.34
C SER A 35 -7.41 -22.52 17.01
N ALA A 36 -6.77 -22.09 15.92
CA ALA A 36 -6.97 -22.63 14.58
C ALA A 36 -6.71 -24.15 14.52
N GLU A 37 -5.61 -24.63 15.12
CA GLU A 37 -5.28 -26.07 15.15
C GLU A 37 -6.33 -26.93 15.90
N THR A 38 -6.96 -26.38 16.94
CA THR A 38 -7.96 -27.13 17.72
C THR A 38 -9.32 -27.24 17.02
N GLY A 39 -9.64 -26.30 16.12
CA GLY A 39 -10.94 -26.20 15.46
C GLY A 39 -12.11 -26.05 16.43
N ALA A 40 -11.87 -25.53 17.64
CA ALA A 40 -12.92 -25.31 18.63
C ALA A 40 -13.88 -24.21 18.13
N PRO A 41 -15.22 -24.42 18.21
CA PRO A 41 -16.16 -23.40 17.77
C PRO A 41 -16.08 -22.16 18.68
N LEU A 42 -16.06 -20.97 18.07
CA LEU A 42 -16.11 -19.71 18.80
C LEU A 42 -17.46 -19.55 19.50
N GLU A 43 -17.45 -19.12 20.77
CA GLU A 43 -18.69 -18.85 21.52
C GLU A 43 -19.40 -17.59 21.01
N ASN A 44 -18.63 -16.61 20.52
CA ASN A 44 -19.12 -15.39 19.89
C ASN A 44 -18.55 -15.30 18.46
N PRO A 45 -19.42 -15.26 17.42
CA PRO A 45 -18.99 -15.21 16.03
C PRO A 45 -18.29 -13.90 15.65
N SER A 46 -18.43 -12.84 16.45
CA SER A 46 -17.75 -11.56 16.20
C SER A 46 -16.31 -11.51 16.68
N LEU A 47 -15.82 -12.54 17.39
CA LEU A 47 -14.46 -12.53 17.91
C LEU A 47 -13.43 -12.83 16.81
N PRO A 48 -12.35 -12.04 16.69
CA PRO A 48 -11.32 -12.17 15.65
C PRO A 48 -10.31 -13.30 15.92
N PHE A 49 -10.74 -14.36 16.63
CA PHE A 49 -9.85 -15.41 17.11
C PHE A 49 -9.59 -16.48 16.04
N GLY A 50 -8.34 -16.94 15.95
CA GLY A 50 -7.85 -17.94 14.99
C GLY A 50 -7.04 -17.34 13.83
N LEU A 51 -6.78 -18.19 12.83
CA LEU A 51 -6.07 -17.84 11.61
C LEU A 51 -7.04 -17.78 10.42
N ARG A 52 -6.74 -16.92 9.45
CA ARG A 52 -7.42 -16.91 8.16
C ARG A 52 -7.00 -18.14 7.35
N THR A 53 -7.98 -18.85 6.81
CA THR A 53 -7.74 -19.91 5.81
C THR A 53 -7.15 -19.30 4.54
N VAL A 54 -6.48 -20.10 3.71
CA VAL A 54 -5.88 -19.58 2.46
C VAL A 54 -6.95 -19.22 1.43
N ASP A 55 -8.10 -19.91 1.44
CA ASP A 55 -9.22 -19.68 0.52
C ASP A 55 -10.29 -18.72 1.07
N GLY A 56 -10.05 -18.09 2.23
CA GLY A 56 -10.97 -17.15 2.86
C GLY A 56 -12.20 -17.80 3.52
N THR A 57 -12.38 -19.11 3.42
CA THR A 57 -13.52 -19.79 4.06
C THR A 57 -13.48 -19.69 5.58
N ASN A 58 -14.65 -19.67 6.21
CA ASN A 58 -14.81 -19.51 7.67
C ASN A 58 -14.29 -18.17 8.22
N ASN A 59 -14.19 -17.13 7.37
CA ASN A 59 -14.16 -15.77 7.87
C ASN A 59 -15.43 -15.51 8.69
N SER A 60 -16.63 -15.72 8.14
CA SER A 60 -17.84 -15.83 8.97
C SER A 60 -18.00 -17.25 9.51
N VAL A 61 -18.17 -17.37 10.84
CA VAL A 61 -18.46 -18.64 11.53
C VAL A 61 -19.96 -18.82 11.80
N VAL A 62 -20.80 -17.93 11.28
CA VAL A 62 -22.27 -18.03 11.39
C VAL A 62 -22.77 -19.18 10.49
N PRO A 63 -23.68 -20.05 10.98
CA PRO A 63 -24.18 -21.16 10.18
C PRO A 63 -24.78 -20.72 8.84
N GLY A 64 -24.19 -21.22 7.74
CA GLY A 64 -24.63 -20.92 6.36
C GLY A 64 -23.89 -19.76 5.69
N GLN A 65 -22.93 -19.14 6.38
CA GLN A 65 -22.12 -18.01 5.88
C GLN A 65 -20.62 -18.36 5.79
N SER A 66 -20.24 -19.63 5.91
CA SER A 66 -18.82 -20.06 5.90
C SER A 66 -18.08 -19.74 4.60
N GLU A 67 -18.79 -19.31 3.56
CA GLU A 67 -18.24 -18.99 2.24
C GLU A 67 -18.45 -17.51 1.88
N PHE A 68 -18.88 -16.68 2.84
CA PHE A 68 -18.88 -15.22 2.70
C PHE A 68 -17.44 -14.75 2.51
N GLY A 69 -17.23 -14.01 1.43
CA GLY A 69 -15.90 -13.61 0.99
C GLY A 69 -14.90 -14.75 0.76
N ALA A 70 -15.31 -15.98 0.42
CA ALA A 70 -14.34 -17.01 0.03
C ALA A 70 -13.84 -16.79 -1.42
N ALA A 71 -12.68 -17.34 -1.75
CA ALA A 71 -12.24 -17.52 -3.13
C ALA A 71 -13.11 -18.55 -3.87
N ASP A 72 -13.02 -18.54 -5.20
CA ASP A 72 -13.77 -19.41 -6.11
C ASP A 72 -15.30 -19.28 -5.96
N ARG A 73 -15.79 -18.07 -5.66
CA ARG A 73 -17.21 -17.73 -5.52
C ARG A 73 -17.68 -16.77 -6.62
N VAL A 74 -18.98 -16.77 -6.88
CA VAL A 74 -19.57 -15.86 -7.87
C VAL A 74 -19.51 -14.42 -7.38
N PHE A 75 -19.17 -13.48 -8.27
CA PHE A 75 -19.29 -12.05 -7.99
C PHE A 75 -20.75 -11.68 -7.67
N PRO A 76 -21.09 -11.20 -6.45
CA PRO A 76 -22.38 -10.58 -6.19
C PRO A 76 -22.59 -9.35 -7.10
N ARG A 77 -23.83 -8.86 -7.19
CA ARG A 77 -24.18 -7.70 -8.02
C ARG A 77 -24.89 -6.62 -7.23
N MET A 78 -24.52 -5.37 -7.46
CA MET A 78 -25.25 -4.22 -6.95
C MET A 78 -26.43 -3.83 -7.85
N THR A 79 -26.40 -4.19 -9.14
CA THR A 79 -27.42 -3.86 -10.13
C THR A 79 -27.87 -5.07 -10.93
N ASP A 80 -29.08 -4.99 -11.51
CA ASP A 80 -29.57 -6.03 -12.42
C ASP A 80 -28.70 -6.07 -13.69
N PRO A 81 -28.25 -7.25 -14.16
CA PRO A 81 -27.37 -7.35 -15.31
C PRO A 81 -28.08 -6.95 -16.61
N MET A 82 -27.37 -6.25 -17.49
CA MET A 82 -27.86 -5.79 -18.79
C MET A 82 -26.94 -6.19 -19.93
N PHE A 83 -27.44 -7.07 -20.80
CA PHE A 83 -26.73 -7.52 -22.00
C PHE A 83 -27.29 -6.84 -23.25
N ARG A 84 -26.40 -6.30 -24.09
CA ARG A 84 -26.77 -5.50 -25.27
C ARG A 84 -26.64 -6.31 -26.55
N GLU A 85 -27.41 -5.92 -27.55
CA GLU A 85 -27.22 -6.38 -28.92
C GLU A 85 -25.91 -5.83 -29.49
N ALA A 86 -25.27 -6.62 -30.35
CA ALA A 86 -23.99 -6.30 -30.97
C ALA A 86 -24.10 -6.39 -32.51
N ASP A 87 -23.00 -6.15 -33.22
CA ASP A 87 -22.96 -6.18 -34.67
C ASP A 87 -23.26 -7.59 -35.23
N SER A 88 -23.58 -7.63 -36.53
CA SER A 88 -23.78 -8.87 -37.28
C SER A 88 -24.84 -9.82 -36.68
N ALA A 89 -25.84 -9.27 -35.98
CA ALA A 89 -26.88 -10.00 -35.26
C ALA A 89 -26.33 -10.96 -34.18
N THR A 90 -25.20 -10.59 -33.58
CA THR A 90 -24.69 -11.18 -32.34
C THR A 90 -25.15 -10.36 -31.14
N SER A 91 -24.99 -10.88 -29.93
CA SER A 91 -25.44 -10.23 -28.70
C SER A 91 -24.60 -10.70 -27.52
N TYR A 92 -24.34 -9.80 -26.59
CA TYR A 92 -23.66 -10.15 -25.33
C TYR A 92 -24.51 -11.10 -24.47
N ALA A 93 -25.83 -11.19 -24.72
CA ALA A 93 -26.73 -12.15 -24.07
C ALA A 93 -26.49 -13.61 -24.50
N GLN A 94 -25.67 -13.85 -25.53
CA GLN A 94 -25.25 -15.20 -25.88
C GLN A 94 -24.37 -15.77 -24.77
N THR A 95 -24.68 -16.96 -24.29
CA THR A 95 -23.89 -17.64 -23.25
C THR A 95 -22.66 -18.37 -23.80
N THR A 96 -22.60 -18.57 -25.11
CA THR A 96 -21.48 -19.23 -25.80
C THR A 96 -21.28 -18.68 -27.21
N GLY A 97 -20.08 -18.85 -27.74
CA GLY A 97 -19.72 -18.52 -29.11
C GLY A 97 -19.25 -17.08 -29.31
N THR A 98 -19.33 -16.63 -30.56
CA THR A 98 -18.75 -15.35 -30.98
C THR A 98 -19.72 -14.18 -30.83
N VAL A 99 -19.22 -13.08 -30.26
CA VAL A 99 -19.83 -11.73 -30.31
C VAL A 99 -18.98 -10.88 -31.24
N ILE A 100 -19.60 -10.03 -32.07
CA ILE A 100 -18.90 -9.10 -32.96
C ILE A 100 -19.37 -7.69 -32.58
N ASP A 101 -18.48 -6.81 -32.14
CA ASP A 101 -18.82 -5.46 -31.72
C ASP A 101 -17.67 -4.49 -32.02
N ALA A 102 -17.84 -3.60 -33.00
CA ALA A 102 -16.84 -2.59 -33.32
C ALA A 102 -16.90 -1.36 -32.41
N GLN A 103 -17.98 -1.18 -31.64
CA GLN A 103 -18.20 0.05 -30.89
C GLN A 103 -17.16 0.32 -29.80
N PRO A 104 -16.71 -0.67 -28.98
CA PRO A 104 -15.71 -0.43 -27.94
C PRO A 104 -14.47 0.32 -28.44
N ARG A 105 -13.94 -0.06 -29.62
CA ARG A 105 -12.80 0.63 -30.23
C ARG A 105 -13.13 2.00 -30.78
N ILE A 106 -14.32 2.18 -31.36
CA ILE A 106 -14.78 3.51 -31.81
C ILE A 106 -14.94 4.47 -30.62
N ILE A 107 -15.50 4.00 -29.51
CA ILE A 107 -15.65 4.75 -28.26
C ILE A 107 -14.27 5.15 -27.74
N SER A 108 -13.36 4.18 -27.66
CA SER A 108 -11.96 4.43 -27.32
C SER A 108 -11.39 5.55 -28.20
N ASN A 109 -11.41 5.43 -29.54
CA ASN A 109 -10.86 6.42 -30.49
C ASN A 109 -11.46 7.82 -30.39
N LEU A 110 -12.70 7.93 -29.92
CA LEU A 110 -13.37 9.21 -29.79
C LEU A 110 -13.07 9.88 -28.45
N ILE A 111 -13.13 9.12 -27.35
CA ILE A 111 -13.15 9.65 -25.98
C ILE A 111 -11.80 9.50 -25.29
N VAL A 112 -11.24 8.29 -25.29
CA VAL A 112 -10.19 7.88 -24.35
C VAL A 112 -8.77 8.30 -24.78
N ASP A 113 -8.64 8.88 -25.97
CA ASP A 113 -7.33 9.19 -26.55
C ASP A 113 -6.69 10.36 -25.81
N GLN A 114 -5.58 10.12 -25.10
CA GLN A 114 -4.84 11.15 -24.39
C GLN A 114 -4.06 12.10 -25.32
N ASN A 115 -3.86 11.73 -26.59
CA ASN A 115 -3.05 12.53 -27.49
C ASN A 115 -3.73 13.86 -27.86
N ALA A 116 -3.15 14.96 -27.38
CA ALA A 116 -3.64 16.32 -27.64
C ALA A 116 -3.75 16.69 -29.14
N ASN A 117 -3.04 16.00 -30.03
CA ASN A 117 -3.13 16.27 -31.48
C ASN A 117 -4.39 15.67 -32.13
N SER A 118 -4.90 14.57 -31.59
CA SER A 118 -6.05 13.82 -32.14
C SER A 118 -7.32 13.96 -31.31
N ASN A 119 -7.21 14.29 -30.02
CA ASN A 119 -8.32 14.55 -29.13
C ASN A 119 -8.33 15.99 -28.60
N PRO A 120 -9.25 16.85 -29.09
CA PRO A 120 -9.36 18.23 -28.62
C PRO A 120 -9.72 18.38 -27.13
N ALA A 121 -10.34 17.36 -26.52
CA ALA A 121 -10.64 17.39 -25.09
C ALA A 121 -9.37 17.16 -24.26
N ALA A 122 -8.54 16.17 -24.63
CA ALA A 122 -7.23 15.97 -24.00
C ALA A 122 -6.33 17.20 -24.18
N ALA A 123 -6.35 17.84 -25.36
CA ALA A 123 -5.60 19.08 -25.63
C ALA A 123 -6.00 20.28 -24.75
N ALA A 124 -7.20 20.25 -24.16
CA ALA A 124 -7.64 21.30 -23.25
C ALA A 124 -7.07 21.13 -21.83
N VAL A 125 -6.59 19.92 -21.52
CA VAL A 125 -6.15 19.47 -20.20
C VAL A 125 -4.63 19.36 -20.15
N ASP A 126 -4.02 18.76 -21.17
CA ASP A 126 -2.57 18.73 -21.42
C ASP A 126 -2.16 19.99 -22.21
N SER A 127 -1.99 21.12 -21.50
CA SER A 127 -1.79 22.44 -22.13
C SER A 127 -0.35 22.75 -22.53
N ASP A 128 0.61 22.03 -21.95
CA ASP A 128 2.05 22.06 -22.26
C ASP A 128 2.47 20.97 -23.25
N GLY A 129 1.64 19.95 -23.48
CA GLY A 129 1.82 18.91 -24.49
C GLY A 129 2.83 17.86 -24.06
N ASP A 130 3.00 17.67 -22.75
CA ASP A 130 3.93 16.70 -22.17
C ASP A 130 3.33 15.29 -22.07
N GLY A 131 2.03 15.16 -22.36
CA GLY A 131 1.33 13.88 -22.28
C GLY A 131 1.02 13.46 -20.85
N VAL A 132 0.97 14.40 -19.90
CA VAL A 132 0.54 14.16 -18.51
C VAL A 132 -0.85 14.79 -18.29
N ILE A 133 -1.79 14.00 -17.78
CA ILE A 133 -3.06 14.53 -17.30
C ILE A 133 -2.85 15.06 -15.88
N PRO A 134 -3.14 16.35 -15.61
CA PRO A 134 -2.92 16.94 -14.31
C PRO A 134 -3.61 16.14 -13.21
N ASN A 135 -2.79 15.74 -12.24
CA ASN A 135 -3.24 15.18 -11.00
C ASN A 135 -3.40 16.30 -9.97
N VAL A 136 -4.64 16.60 -9.59
CA VAL A 136 -4.96 17.66 -8.63
C VAL A 136 -5.98 17.13 -7.66
N ASN A 137 -5.60 17.06 -6.38
CA ASN A 137 -6.52 16.66 -5.34
C ASN A 137 -7.57 17.77 -5.11
N PRO A 138 -8.87 17.44 -5.05
CA PRO A 138 -9.94 18.43 -4.89
C PRO A 138 -9.86 19.28 -3.62
N ASP A 139 -9.22 18.78 -2.57
CA ASP A 139 -9.00 19.41 -1.26
C ASP A 139 -7.75 20.30 -1.21
N GLY A 140 -6.84 20.18 -2.19
CA GLY A 140 -5.58 20.92 -2.27
C GLY A 140 -4.36 20.16 -1.75
N ALA A 141 -4.50 18.88 -1.36
CA ALA A 141 -3.38 18.04 -0.96
C ALA A 141 -2.38 17.79 -2.12
N ALA A 142 -1.18 17.31 -1.78
CA ALA A 142 -0.12 17.01 -2.75
C ALA A 142 -0.58 15.97 -3.79
N PRO A 143 -0.23 16.11 -5.08
CA PRO A 143 -0.54 15.11 -6.10
C PRO A 143 0.04 13.75 -5.74
N PHE A 144 -0.65 12.68 -6.10
CA PHE A 144 -0.10 11.33 -5.99
C PHE A 144 0.91 11.00 -7.11
N ASN A 145 1.83 10.09 -6.79
CA ASN A 145 2.95 9.65 -7.62
C ASN A 145 2.66 8.31 -8.35
N GLN A 146 3.62 7.81 -9.13
CA GLN A 146 3.44 6.56 -9.87
C GLN A 146 3.37 5.32 -8.96
N TRP A 147 3.97 5.37 -7.77
CA TRP A 147 3.90 4.27 -6.79
C TRP A 147 2.46 4.01 -6.33
N PHE A 148 1.64 5.06 -6.18
CA PHE A 148 0.19 4.94 -5.93
C PHE A 148 -0.52 4.10 -6.98
N THR A 149 -0.16 4.26 -8.25
CA THR A 149 -0.76 3.51 -9.35
C THR A 149 -0.35 2.04 -9.33
N LEU A 150 0.95 1.77 -9.11
CA LEU A 150 1.49 0.41 -9.05
C LEU A 150 0.96 -0.36 -7.83
N PHE A 151 0.85 0.30 -6.68
CA PHE A 151 0.22 -0.28 -5.50
C PHE A 151 -1.28 -0.49 -5.70
N GLY A 152 -1.99 0.43 -6.35
CA GLY A 152 -3.41 0.24 -6.68
C GLY A 152 -3.66 -0.98 -7.57
N GLN A 153 -2.77 -1.24 -8.53
CA GLN A 153 -2.80 -2.48 -9.32
C GLN A 153 -2.56 -3.72 -8.45
N PHE A 154 -1.55 -3.68 -7.57
CA PHE A 154 -1.30 -4.75 -6.62
C PHE A 154 -2.53 -5.02 -5.72
N PHE A 155 -3.18 -3.96 -5.24
CA PHE A 155 -4.38 -4.05 -4.43
C PHE A 155 -5.56 -4.69 -5.19
N ASP A 156 -5.86 -4.24 -6.42
CA ASP A 156 -6.88 -4.86 -7.31
C ASP A 156 -6.64 -6.37 -7.45
N HIS A 157 -5.38 -6.76 -7.65
CA HIS A 157 -5.02 -8.17 -7.85
C HIS A 157 -5.34 -9.03 -6.62
N GLY A 158 -5.33 -8.42 -5.43
CA GLY A 158 -5.73 -9.07 -4.19
C GLY A 158 -7.23 -9.11 -3.95
N LEU A 159 -8.03 -8.39 -4.74
CA LEU A 159 -9.48 -8.37 -4.56
C LEU A 159 -10.17 -9.26 -5.58
N ASP A 160 -9.73 -9.22 -6.84
CA ASP A 160 -10.36 -10.03 -7.87
C ASP A 160 -9.47 -10.58 -8.99
N LEU A 161 -9.91 -11.73 -9.49
CA LEU A 161 -9.42 -12.36 -10.70
C LEU A 161 -10.55 -13.18 -11.33
N VAL A 162 -10.95 -12.79 -12.55
CA VAL A 162 -12.01 -13.49 -13.29
C VAL A 162 -11.44 -14.56 -14.22
N ASN A 163 -12.06 -15.74 -14.19
CA ASN A 163 -11.79 -16.81 -15.14
C ASN A 163 -12.12 -16.41 -16.58
N LYS A 164 -11.28 -16.82 -17.53
CA LYS A 164 -11.42 -16.52 -18.97
C LYS A 164 -11.40 -17.83 -19.76
N GLY A 165 -12.30 -17.98 -20.71
CA GLY A 165 -12.36 -19.17 -21.58
C GLY A 165 -13.72 -19.87 -21.56
N ASP A 166 -13.87 -20.84 -22.45
CA ASP A 166 -15.06 -21.71 -22.63
C ASP A 166 -16.39 -21.03 -23.00
N SER A 167 -16.55 -19.72 -22.80
CA SER A 167 -17.77 -18.96 -23.15
C SER A 167 -17.67 -18.21 -24.49
N GLY A 168 -16.56 -18.38 -25.20
CA GLY A 168 -16.31 -17.84 -26.55
C GLY A 168 -15.48 -16.56 -26.58
N THR A 169 -15.69 -15.72 -27.60
CA THR A 169 -14.79 -14.59 -27.91
C THR A 169 -15.58 -13.39 -28.43
N VAL A 170 -15.23 -12.19 -27.98
CA VAL A 170 -15.67 -10.93 -28.59
C VAL A 170 -14.64 -10.53 -29.65
N PHE A 171 -15.08 -10.40 -30.89
CA PHE A 171 -14.32 -9.84 -32.00
C PHE A 171 -14.65 -8.37 -32.16
N ILE A 172 -13.63 -7.53 -32.26
CA ILE A 172 -13.77 -6.08 -32.31
C ILE A 172 -13.14 -5.58 -33.61
N PRO A 173 -13.92 -5.47 -34.70
CA PRO A 173 -13.41 -5.08 -36.01
C PRO A 173 -12.83 -3.66 -36.03
N LEU A 174 -11.62 -3.52 -36.58
CA LEU A 174 -10.99 -2.21 -36.77
C LEU A 174 -11.59 -1.50 -37.99
N GLN A 175 -11.89 -0.22 -37.85
CA GLN A 175 -12.37 0.60 -38.97
C GLN A 175 -11.21 1.04 -39.86
N PRO A 176 -11.44 1.33 -41.16
CA PRO A 176 -10.36 1.75 -42.07
C PRO A 176 -9.60 3.02 -41.67
N ASP A 177 -10.19 3.85 -40.80
CA ASP A 177 -9.60 5.07 -40.23
C ASP A 177 -9.04 4.87 -38.81
N ASP A 178 -8.97 3.63 -38.31
CA ASP A 178 -8.33 3.30 -37.03
C ASP A 178 -6.79 3.33 -37.15
N PRO A 179 -6.05 3.87 -36.17
CA PRO A 179 -4.58 3.89 -36.18
C PRO A 179 -3.92 2.51 -36.34
N LEU A 180 -4.57 1.44 -35.85
CA LEU A 180 -4.06 0.08 -35.91
C LEU A 180 -4.49 -0.67 -37.20
N TYR A 181 -5.32 -0.04 -38.04
CA TYR A 181 -5.80 -0.65 -39.27
C TYR A 181 -4.72 -0.71 -40.35
N VAL A 182 -4.54 -1.89 -40.94
CA VAL A 182 -3.61 -2.11 -42.05
C VAL A 182 -4.39 -2.58 -43.28
N GLU A 183 -4.41 -1.77 -44.34
CA GLU A 183 -5.19 -2.06 -45.56
C GLU A 183 -4.85 -3.45 -46.13
N GLY A 184 -5.88 -4.28 -46.30
CA GLY A 184 -5.75 -5.64 -46.85
C GLY A 184 -5.22 -6.69 -45.86
N SER A 185 -4.90 -6.31 -44.62
CA SER A 185 -4.53 -7.25 -43.57
C SER A 185 -5.70 -8.15 -43.16
N PRO A 186 -5.50 -9.46 -42.97
CA PRO A 186 -6.54 -10.35 -42.44
C PRO A 186 -6.75 -10.17 -40.93
N THR A 187 -5.90 -9.40 -40.22
CA THR A 187 -5.93 -9.23 -38.76
C THR A 187 -6.46 -7.87 -38.32
N ASN A 188 -7.33 -7.23 -39.11
CA ASN A 188 -7.95 -5.94 -38.77
C ASN A 188 -9.09 -6.08 -37.74
N PHE A 189 -8.78 -6.70 -36.61
CA PHE A 189 -9.69 -6.85 -35.47
C PHE A 189 -8.88 -7.08 -34.19
N MET A 190 -9.44 -6.70 -33.06
CA MET A 190 -8.98 -7.16 -31.74
C MET A 190 -9.88 -8.29 -31.24
N VAL A 191 -9.40 -9.04 -30.25
CA VAL A 191 -10.16 -10.11 -29.60
C VAL A 191 -10.12 -9.97 -28.09
N LEU A 192 -11.26 -10.28 -27.45
CA LEU A 192 -11.36 -10.47 -26.02
C LEU A 192 -11.91 -11.87 -25.75
N THR A 193 -11.17 -12.69 -25.01
CA THR A 193 -11.70 -13.96 -24.48
C THR A 193 -12.75 -13.66 -23.43
N ARG A 194 -13.95 -14.23 -23.60
CA ARG A 194 -15.08 -13.99 -22.71
C ARG A 194 -14.84 -14.59 -21.33
N ALA A 195 -15.44 -13.98 -20.33
CA ALA A 195 -15.37 -14.48 -18.96
C ALA A 195 -16.10 -15.83 -18.90
N THR A 196 -15.59 -16.74 -18.08
CA THR A 196 -16.12 -18.10 -18.01
C THR A 196 -17.43 -18.10 -17.23
N ASN A 197 -18.51 -18.45 -17.93
CA ASN A 197 -19.83 -18.61 -17.34
C ASN A 197 -19.90 -19.80 -16.38
N GLN A 198 -20.87 -19.79 -15.46
CA GLN A 198 -21.19 -20.98 -14.68
C GLN A 198 -21.89 -22.03 -15.55
N ALA A 199 -21.62 -23.30 -15.26
CA ALA A 199 -22.30 -24.40 -15.92
C ALA A 199 -23.81 -24.37 -15.68
N GLY A 200 -24.57 -24.70 -16.73
CA GLY A 200 -26.02 -24.78 -16.69
C GLY A 200 -26.57 -26.03 -16.01
N ALA A 201 -27.79 -26.42 -16.41
CA ALA A 201 -28.45 -27.60 -15.89
C ALA A 201 -27.79 -28.92 -16.34
N ASP A 202 -27.00 -28.88 -17.42
CA ASP A 202 -26.24 -30.02 -17.92
C ASP A 202 -24.89 -30.24 -17.22
N GLY A 203 -24.43 -29.27 -16.42
CA GLY A 203 -23.16 -29.30 -15.72
C GLY A 203 -21.93 -29.12 -16.62
N VAL A 204 -22.09 -28.62 -17.85
CA VAL A 204 -21.02 -28.40 -18.83
C VAL A 204 -20.98 -26.92 -19.22
N VAL A 205 -19.82 -26.27 -19.05
CA VAL A 205 -19.59 -24.89 -19.49
C VAL A 205 -19.42 -24.83 -21.02
N GLY A 206 -19.81 -23.70 -21.59
CA GLY A 206 -19.72 -23.40 -23.02
C GLY A 206 -20.97 -23.80 -23.80
N THR A 207 -22.09 -24.06 -23.11
CA THR A 207 -23.34 -24.50 -23.71
C THR A 207 -24.41 -23.40 -23.66
N SER A 208 -25.57 -23.66 -24.27
CA SER A 208 -26.65 -22.67 -24.37
C SER A 208 -27.44 -22.47 -23.08
N ASP A 209 -27.24 -23.32 -22.06
CA ASP A 209 -27.90 -23.24 -20.76
C ASP A 209 -26.99 -22.76 -19.63
N ASP A 210 -25.74 -22.41 -19.94
CA ASP A 210 -24.82 -21.69 -19.06
C ASP A 210 -25.48 -20.48 -18.38
N ILE A 211 -25.07 -20.22 -17.14
CA ILE A 211 -25.54 -19.09 -16.34
C ILE A 211 -24.49 -17.98 -16.46
N HIS A 212 -24.96 -16.78 -16.82
CA HIS A 212 -24.14 -15.59 -17.10
C HIS A 212 -23.60 -14.91 -15.83
N GLU A 213 -22.92 -15.70 -15.02
CA GLU A 213 -22.26 -15.28 -13.79
C GLU A 213 -20.83 -15.82 -13.77
N HIS A 214 -19.93 -15.08 -13.14
CA HIS A 214 -18.50 -15.34 -13.21
C HIS A 214 -17.95 -15.55 -11.80
N THR A 215 -16.90 -16.36 -11.72
CA THR A 215 -16.24 -16.68 -10.46
C THR A 215 -15.05 -15.75 -10.25
N ASN A 216 -14.93 -15.22 -9.03
CA ASN A 216 -13.71 -14.62 -8.52
C ASN A 216 -12.80 -15.74 -8.00
N GLN A 217 -11.58 -15.84 -8.52
CA GLN A 217 -10.59 -16.81 -8.05
C GLN A 217 -9.86 -16.33 -6.79
N THR A 218 -9.93 -15.05 -6.47
CA THR A 218 -9.18 -14.46 -5.37
C THR A 218 -10.04 -14.37 -4.11
N THR A 219 -9.43 -14.44 -2.93
CA THR A 219 -10.10 -14.01 -1.70
C THR A 219 -10.30 -12.49 -1.77
N PRO A 220 -11.51 -11.97 -1.52
CA PRO A 220 -11.80 -10.54 -1.61
C PRO A 220 -11.27 -9.75 -0.40
N PHE A 221 -10.75 -10.43 0.63
CA PHE A 221 -10.26 -9.77 1.82
C PHE A 221 -8.96 -9.03 1.53
N ILE A 222 -8.68 -8.01 2.33
CA ILE A 222 -7.39 -7.33 2.36
C ILE A 222 -6.45 -8.23 3.17
N ASP A 223 -6.03 -9.37 2.60
CA ASP A 223 -5.40 -10.48 3.33
C ASP A 223 -4.03 -10.90 2.79
N GLN A 224 -3.44 -10.08 1.91
CA GLN A 224 -2.17 -10.35 1.24
C GLN A 224 -2.13 -11.65 0.42
N ASN A 225 -3.25 -12.08 -0.16
CA ASN A 225 -3.23 -13.22 -1.07
C ASN A 225 -2.33 -13.01 -2.31
N GLN A 226 -1.93 -11.79 -2.65
CA GLN A 226 -0.95 -11.53 -3.71
C GLN A 226 0.44 -12.06 -3.35
N THR A 227 0.73 -12.19 -2.06
CA THR A 227 1.94 -12.80 -1.51
C THR A 227 1.68 -14.25 -1.10
N TYR A 228 0.52 -14.53 -0.49
CA TYR A 228 0.23 -15.79 0.18
C TYR A 228 -0.67 -16.76 -0.60
N THR A 229 -1.28 -16.30 -1.69
CA THR A 229 -2.28 -16.93 -2.56
C THR A 229 -3.67 -17.18 -1.98
N SER A 230 -4.62 -17.50 -2.86
CA SER A 230 -6.03 -17.81 -2.57
C SER A 230 -6.33 -19.32 -2.58
N HIS A 231 -5.31 -20.18 -2.76
CA HIS A 231 -5.50 -21.63 -2.77
C HIS A 231 -4.40 -22.39 -1.98
N PRO A 232 -4.75 -23.22 -0.97
CA PRO A 232 -3.78 -23.92 -0.12
C PRO A 232 -2.67 -24.70 -0.86
N SER A 233 -3.01 -25.35 -1.98
CA SER A 233 -2.03 -26.07 -2.81
C SER A 233 -0.94 -25.17 -3.38
N HIS A 234 -1.30 -23.95 -3.83
CA HIS A 234 -0.33 -23.00 -4.36
C HIS A 234 0.61 -22.54 -3.24
N GLN A 235 0.08 -22.26 -2.04
CA GLN A 235 0.87 -21.79 -0.91
C GLN A 235 1.97 -22.80 -0.51
N VAL A 236 1.73 -24.10 -0.69
CA VAL A 236 2.77 -25.12 -0.47
C VAL A 236 4.00 -24.89 -1.35
N PHE A 237 3.83 -24.41 -2.59
CA PHE A 237 4.95 -24.18 -3.51
C PHE A 237 5.68 -22.85 -3.26
N LEU A 238 5.01 -21.87 -2.65
CA LEU A 238 5.56 -20.55 -2.30
C LEU A 238 6.41 -20.57 -1.03
N ARG A 239 6.24 -21.57 -0.16
CA ARG A 239 6.96 -21.69 1.11
C ARG A 239 8.35 -22.30 0.93
N GLU A 240 9.32 -21.88 1.73
CA GLU A 240 10.65 -22.49 1.75
C GLU A 240 10.67 -23.76 2.63
N TYR A 241 11.30 -24.83 2.13
CA TYR A 241 11.51 -26.07 2.88
C TYR A 241 13.00 -26.40 3.07
N ALA A 242 13.29 -27.02 4.20
CA ALA A 242 14.57 -27.67 4.47
C ALA A 242 14.34 -29.14 4.84
N LEU A 243 15.40 -29.96 4.76
CA LEU A 243 15.32 -31.36 5.22
C LEU A 243 15.63 -31.43 6.73
N ASP A 244 14.78 -32.14 7.47
CA ASP A 244 15.04 -32.47 8.87
C ASP A 244 16.17 -33.51 9.01
N ALA A 245 16.50 -33.89 10.25
CA ALA A 245 17.52 -34.90 10.52
C ALA A 245 17.20 -36.30 9.95
N ASN A 246 15.94 -36.57 9.60
CA ASN A 246 15.47 -37.82 9.00
C ASN A 246 15.40 -37.74 7.45
N GLY A 247 15.65 -36.56 6.87
CA GLY A 247 15.55 -36.32 5.44
C GLY A 247 14.15 -35.96 4.95
N HIS A 248 13.22 -35.60 5.85
CA HIS A 248 11.86 -35.16 5.48
C HIS A 248 11.80 -33.64 5.28
N PRO A 249 11.05 -33.15 4.29
CA PRO A 249 10.83 -31.72 4.11
C PRO A 249 10.04 -31.14 5.29
N VAL A 250 10.55 -30.03 5.83
CA VAL A 250 9.93 -29.24 6.88
C VAL A 250 10.02 -27.77 6.49
N ALA A 251 8.94 -27.02 6.72
CA ALA A 251 8.95 -25.58 6.46
C ALA A 251 10.02 -24.89 7.32
N THR A 252 10.67 -23.86 6.77
CA THR A 252 11.64 -23.03 7.50
C THR A 252 10.99 -21.86 8.24
N GLY A 253 9.75 -21.53 7.86
CA GLY A 253 9.06 -20.31 8.26
C GLY A 253 9.04 -19.26 7.16
N ARG A 254 9.95 -19.32 6.18
CA ARG A 254 10.12 -18.32 5.12
C ARG A 254 9.28 -18.61 3.88
N LEU A 255 9.07 -17.59 3.06
CA LEU A 255 8.76 -17.74 1.64
C LEU A 255 10.02 -18.17 0.88
N LEU A 256 9.84 -18.88 -0.23
CA LEU A 256 10.93 -19.35 -1.08
C LEU A 256 11.63 -18.15 -1.73
N GLU A 257 12.93 -18.01 -1.51
CA GLU A 257 13.74 -16.96 -2.13
C GLU A 257 14.45 -17.44 -3.40
N GLY A 258 14.64 -16.51 -4.33
CA GLY A 258 15.50 -16.69 -5.50
C GLY A 258 16.97 -16.85 -5.13
N ALA A 259 17.79 -17.32 -6.07
CA ALA A 259 19.21 -17.59 -5.85
C ALA A 259 20.03 -16.34 -5.43
N ASP A 260 19.61 -15.16 -5.87
CA ASP A 260 20.23 -13.86 -5.59
C ASP A 260 19.54 -13.10 -4.43
N GLY A 261 18.62 -13.76 -3.72
CA GLY A 261 17.72 -13.14 -2.73
C GLY A 261 16.46 -12.56 -3.41
N GLY A 262 15.41 -12.28 -2.64
CA GLY A 262 14.15 -11.76 -3.18
C GLY A 262 13.22 -12.84 -3.74
N LEU A 263 12.45 -12.50 -4.78
CA LEU A 263 11.37 -13.34 -5.27
C LEU A 263 11.91 -14.61 -5.93
N ALA A 264 11.30 -15.76 -5.65
CA ALA A 264 11.64 -16.99 -6.36
C ALA A 264 11.14 -16.96 -7.80
N THR A 265 11.95 -17.50 -8.71
CA THR A 265 11.56 -17.69 -10.11
C THR A 265 10.85 -19.02 -10.35
N TRP A 266 10.27 -19.20 -11.54
CA TRP A 266 9.70 -20.49 -11.95
C TRP A 266 10.75 -21.61 -11.90
N ALA A 267 12.00 -21.31 -12.24
CA ALA A 267 13.12 -22.24 -12.09
C ALA A 267 13.32 -22.68 -10.63
N ASP A 268 13.26 -21.74 -9.69
CA ASP A 268 13.44 -22.01 -8.25
C ASP A 268 12.30 -22.86 -7.70
N VAL A 269 11.05 -22.55 -8.06
CA VAL A 269 9.87 -23.32 -7.66
C VAL A 269 9.94 -24.76 -8.17
N LYS A 270 10.27 -24.96 -9.46
CA LYS A 270 10.49 -26.31 -10.02
C LYS A 270 11.62 -27.04 -9.31
N ALA A 271 12.73 -26.35 -9.01
CA ALA A 271 13.88 -26.93 -8.34
C ALA A 271 13.53 -27.40 -6.91
N GLN A 272 12.85 -26.57 -6.12
CA GLN A 272 12.40 -26.93 -4.78
C GLN A 272 11.38 -28.08 -4.82
N ALA A 273 10.36 -28.00 -5.69
CA ALA A 273 9.35 -29.04 -5.80
C ALA A 273 9.99 -30.42 -6.07
N ARG A 274 10.99 -30.46 -6.96
CA ARG A 274 11.71 -31.69 -7.30
C ARG A 274 12.60 -32.20 -6.15
N GLN A 275 13.37 -31.31 -5.53
CA GLN A 275 14.42 -31.69 -4.58
C GLN A 275 13.90 -31.93 -3.17
N LEU A 276 12.91 -31.16 -2.73
CA LEU A 276 12.45 -31.13 -1.34
C LEU A 276 11.06 -31.77 -1.21
N LEU A 277 10.14 -31.49 -2.13
CA LEU A 277 8.78 -32.07 -2.10
C LEU A 277 8.70 -33.42 -2.83
N GLY A 278 9.64 -33.71 -3.74
CA GLY A 278 9.68 -34.93 -4.54
C GLY A 278 8.64 -34.99 -5.65
N ILE A 279 8.23 -33.83 -6.18
CA ILE A 279 7.23 -33.64 -7.24
C ILE A 279 7.93 -33.08 -8.48
N ASP A 280 7.61 -33.60 -9.65
CA ASP A 280 8.17 -33.17 -10.93
C ASP A 280 7.23 -32.17 -11.61
N LEU A 281 7.33 -30.89 -11.22
CA LEU A 281 6.66 -29.80 -11.93
C LEU A 281 7.27 -29.62 -13.32
N THR A 282 6.41 -29.39 -14.30
CA THR A 282 6.73 -29.14 -15.71
C THR A 282 6.12 -27.83 -16.17
N ASP A 283 6.57 -27.28 -17.29
CA ASP A 283 6.02 -26.02 -17.81
C ASP A 283 4.54 -26.13 -18.22
N ALA A 284 4.01 -27.35 -18.38
CA ALA A 284 2.58 -27.57 -18.57
C ALA A 284 1.74 -27.27 -17.31
N ASP A 285 2.37 -27.20 -16.14
CA ASP A 285 1.72 -26.91 -14.86
C ASP A 285 1.65 -25.39 -14.58
N VAL A 286 2.34 -24.53 -15.36
CA VAL A 286 2.49 -23.10 -15.04
C VAL A 286 1.17 -22.33 -15.07
N THR A 287 0.25 -22.72 -15.95
CA THR A 287 -1.07 -22.09 -16.09
C THR A 287 -2.17 -22.77 -15.29
N ASN A 288 -1.86 -23.90 -14.62
CA ASN A 288 -2.84 -24.61 -13.79
C ASN A 288 -2.15 -25.51 -12.76
N ILE A 289 -2.24 -25.12 -11.49
CA ILE A 289 -1.48 -25.69 -10.38
C ILE A 289 -2.01 -27.09 -10.06
N PRO A 290 -1.13 -28.09 -9.84
CA PRO A 290 -1.55 -29.40 -9.38
C PRO A 290 -2.07 -29.34 -7.94
N LEU A 291 -3.15 -30.06 -7.67
CA LEU A 291 -3.75 -30.17 -6.35
C LEU A 291 -2.91 -31.09 -5.44
N LEU A 292 -2.46 -30.54 -4.31
CA LEU A 292 -1.82 -31.26 -3.23
C LEU A 292 -2.81 -31.51 -2.08
N ALA A 293 -2.58 -32.56 -1.31
CA ALA A 293 -3.26 -32.75 -0.05
C ALA A 293 -2.71 -31.74 0.97
N THR A 294 -3.55 -30.79 1.38
CA THR A 294 -3.21 -29.74 2.35
C THR A 294 -4.25 -29.65 3.46
N ASP A 295 -3.91 -28.95 4.55
CA ASP A 295 -4.94 -28.35 5.40
C ASP A 295 -5.41 -26.99 4.83
N ALA A 296 -6.31 -26.32 5.55
CA ALA A 296 -6.90 -25.05 5.15
C ALA A 296 -5.94 -23.84 5.31
N TYR A 297 -4.79 -24.04 5.96
CA TYR A 297 -3.80 -22.99 6.27
C TYR A 297 -2.53 -23.13 5.42
N GLY A 298 -2.59 -23.92 4.34
CA GLY A 298 -1.53 -24.08 3.34
C GLY A 298 -0.34 -24.92 3.79
N ARG A 299 -0.53 -25.79 4.79
CA ARG A 299 0.42 -26.84 5.13
C ARG A 299 0.08 -28.10 4.36
N PHE A 300 1.07 -28.72 3.70
CA PHE A 300 0.85 -30.03 3.08
C PHE A 300 0.65 -31.12 4.14
N LEU A 301 -0.25 -32.06 3.86
CA LEU A 301 -0.44 -33.26 4.66
C LEU A 301 0.64 -34.28 4.28
N PRO A 302 1.58 -34.62 5.20
CA PRO A 302 2.69 -35.50 4.88
C PRO A 302 2.20 -36.94 4.65
N GLY A 303 2.76 -37.59 3.63
CA GLY A 303 2.60 -39.02 3.41
C GLY A 303 3.36 -39.89 4.40
N ALA A 304 3.46 -41.18 4.11
CA ALA A 304 4.05 -42.17 5.01
C ALA A 304 5.57 -42.00 5.21
N HIS A 305 6.24 -41.32 4.28
CA HIS A 305 7.66 -40.99 4.28
C HIS A 305 7.90 -39.48 4.47
N GLY A 306 6.89 -38.72 4.89
CA GLY A 306 7.02 -37.31 5.25
C GLY A 306 6.99 -36.32 4.09
N TYR A 307 6.73 -36.75 2.84
CA TYR A 307 6.70 -35.86 1.67
C TYR A 307 5.28 -35.39 1.34
N ALA A 308 5.19 -34.31 0.56
CA ALA A 308 3.92 -33.80 0.02
C ALA A 308 3.21 -34.86 -0.83
N GLN A 309 1.88 -34.84 -0.85
CA GLN A 309 1.07 -35.80 -1.59
C GLN A 309 0.27 -35.11 -2.70
N LEU A 310 0.46 -35.56 -3.94
CA LEU A 310 -0.30 -35.15 -5.10
C LEU A 310 -1.67 -35.86 -5.12
N VAL A 311 -2.73 -35.12 -5.41
CA VAL A 311 -4.07 -35.69 -5.58
C VAL A 311 -4.25 -36.15 -7.02
N MET A 312 -4.45 -37.46 -7.20
CA MET A 312 -4.71 -38.08 -8.49
C MET A 312 -6.18 -38.51 -8.59
N PRO A 313 -6.83 -38.36 -9.75
CA PRO A 313 -8.19 -38.83 -9.96
C PRO A 313 -8.33 -40.32 -9.63
N GLY A 314 -9.47 -40.67 -9.06
CA GLY A 314 -9.87 -42.04 -8.76
C GLY A 314 -10.14 -42.92 -9.99
N ALA A 315 -10.82 -44.05 -9.76
CA ALA A 315 -11.15 -45.00 -10.82
C ALA A 315 -12.23 -44.47 -11.79
N ASP A 316 -13.02 -43.49 -11.36
CA ASP A 316 -14.02 -42.82 -12.20
C ASP A 316 -13.45 -41.70 -13.07
N GLY A 317 -12.23 -41.25 -12.77
CA GLY A 317 -11.53 -40.16 -13.48
C GLY A 317 -12.09 -38.77 -13.18
N ILE A 318 -12.89 -38.61 -12.12
CA ILE A 318 -13.50 -37.35 -11.70
C ILE A 318 -12.81 -36.85 -10.43
N ALA A 319 -12.27 -35.63 -10.49
CA ALA A 319 -11.65 -34.97 -9.35
C ALA A 319 -12.64 -34.65 -8.23
N GLY A 320 -12.15 -34.58 -6.99
CA GLY A 320 -12.94 -34.21 -5.81
C GLY A 320 -13.86 -35.33 -5.32
N THR A 321 -13.60 -36.58 -5.74
CA THR A 321 -14.42 -37.75 -5.40
C THR A 321 -13.76 -38.59 -4.30
N PRO A 322 -14.54 -39.36 -3.50
CA PRO A 322 -13.97 -40.17 -2.42
C PRO A 322 -12.97 -41.26 -2.86
N ASP A 323 -12.86 -41.56 -4.16
CA ASP A 323 -11.89 -42.53 -4.70
C ASP A 323 -10.60 -41.90 -5.25
N ASP A 324 -10.44 -40.58 -5.15
CA ASP A 324 -9.17 -39.90 -5.44
C ASP A 324 -8.00 -40.51 -4.63
N VAL A 325 -6.84 -40.59 -5.27
CA VAL A 325 -5.66 -41.28 -4.75
C VAL A 325 -4.58 -40.27 -4.40
N LEU A 326 -4.10 -40.33 -3.15
CA LEU A 326 -2.96 -39.54 -2.72
C LEU A 326 -1.64 -40.22 -3.09
N THR A 327 -0.83 -39.56 -3.90
CA THR A 327 0.48 -40.04 -4.35
C THR A 327 1.59 -39.24 -3.70
N GLU A 328 2.31 -39.84 -2.77
CA GLU A 328 3.41 -39.20 -2.04
C GLU A 328 4.64 -38.97 -2.94
N GLY A 329 5.22 -37.78 -2.82
CA GLY A 329 6.44 -37.36 -3.51
C GLY A 329 7.67 -38.21 -3.16
N ASN A 330 8.66 -38.21 -4.06
CA ASN A 330 9.88 -38.99 -3.90
C ASN A 330 11.08 -38.30 -4.58
N PRO A 331 11.97 -37.61 -3.84
CA PRO A 331 13.12 -36.91 -4.45
C PRO A 331 14.09 -37.81 -5.24
N ALA A 332 14.13 -39.12 -4.94
CA ALA A 332 14.97 -40.06 -5.70
C ALA A 332 14.34 -40.47 -7.04
N ASN A 333 13.01 -40.39 -7.14
CA ASN A 333 12.24 -40.61 -8.37
C ASN A 333 10.98 -39.73 -8.33
N PRO A 334 11.12 -38.42 -8.65
CA PRO A 334 10.05 -37.44 -8.49
C PRO A 334 8.74 -37.87 -9.16
N VAL A 335 7.62 -37.58 -8.51
CA VAL A 335 6.29 -37.94 -8.99
C VAL A 335 5.85 -36.98 -10.09
N SER A 336 5.46 -37.51 -11.24
CA SER A 336 4.93 -36.70 -12.34
C SER A 336 3.55 -36.13 -12.00
N THR A 337 3.32 -34.87 -12.35
CA THR A 337 2.03 -34.17 -12.29
C THR A 337 1.04 -34.59 -13.38
N THR A 338 1.47 -35.38 -14.37
CA THR A 338 0.60 -35.76 -15.49
C THR A 338 -0.63 -36.52 -15.01
N GLY A 339 -1.80 -35.94 -15.27
CA GLY A 339 -3.09 -36.51 -14.88
C GLY A 339 -3.46 -36.27 -13.42
N ALA A 340 -2.75 -35.39 -12.70
CA ALA A 340 -3.18 -34.89 -11.40
C ALA A 340 -4.49 -34.13 -11.51
N VAL A 341 -5.20 -34.02 -10.38
CA VAL A 341 -6.26 -33.02 -10.22
C VAL A 341 -5.60 -31.64 -10.25
N LEU A 342 -6.24 -30.68 -10.90
CA LEU A 342 -5.75 -29.30 -11.02
C LEU A 342 -6.67 -28.35 -10.25
N THR A 343 -6.14 -27.24 -9.75
CA THR A 343 -6.88 -26.30 -8.90
C THR A 343 -7.73 -25.31 -9.69
N GLY A 344 -7.38 -25.06 -10.96
CA GLY A 344 -7.94 -23.96 -11.75
C GLY A 344 -7.20 -22.63 -11.56
N HIS A 345 -6.18 -22.59 -10.71
CA HIS A 345 -5.35 -21.41 -10.45
C HIS A 345 -4.00 -21.53 -11.15
N ALA A 346 -3.45 -20.44 -11.65
CA ALA A 346 -2.16 -20.42 -12.35
C ALA A 346 -1.02 -19.99 -11.42
N PHE A 347 0.19 -20.51 -11.65
CA PHE A 347 1.41 -19.88 -11.14
C PHE A 347 1.67 -18.56 -11.87
N LEU A 348 1.41 -18.52 -13.19
CA LEU A 348 1.53 -17.33 -14.03
C LEU A 348 0.32 -17.19 -14.96
N ASN A 349 -0.32 -16.03 -14.89
CA ASN A 349 -1.32 -15.54 -15.83
C ASN A 349 -0.67 -14.64 -16.89
N ASP A 350 0.30 -13.82 -16.47
CA ASP A 350 0.98 -12.84 -17.31
C ASP A 350 2.41 -13.29 -17.59
N ILE A 351 2.60 -13.79 -18.82
CA ILE A 351 3.84 -14.44 -19.28
C ILE A 351 4.31 -13.72 -20.55
N ALA A 352 5.61 -13.45 -20.64
CA ALA A 352 6.24 -12.93 -21.85
C ALA A 352 5.81 -13.75 -23.10
N HIS A 353 5.48 -13.08 -24.19
CA HIS A 353 4.82 -13.71 -25.36
C HIS A 353 5.56 -14.93 -25.91
N ASP A 354 6.89 -14.87 -25.93
CA ASP A 354 7.74 -15.95 -26.44
C ASP A 354 7.93 -17.10 -25.43
N ALA A 355 7.58 -16.90 -24.16
CA ALA A 355 7.69 -17.88 -23.09
C ALA A 355 6.40 -18.68 -22.81
N VAL A 356 5.28 -18.35 -23.45
CA VAL A 356 3.99 -19.03 -23.22
C VAL A 356 4.06 -20.51 -23.68
N PRO A 357 3.90 -21.51 -22.79
CA PRO A 357 4.09 -22.92 -23.14
C PRO A 357 2.87 -23.60 -23.78
N THR A 358 1.68 -22.99 -23.68
CA THR A 358 0.41 -23.58 -24.12
C THR A 358 0.42 -23.95 -25.61
N ASP A 359 0.10 -25.21 -25.92
CA ASP A 359 0.10 -25.79 -27.28
C ASP A 359 1.44 -25.67 -28.04
N LYS A 360 2.55 -25.45 -27.32
CA LYS A 360 3.90 -25.32 -27.86
C LYS A 360 4.86 -26.34 -27.22
N VAL A 361 6.05 -26.47 -27.79
CA VAL A 361 7.17 -27.27 -27.23
C VAL A 361 8.36 -26.37 -26.95
N ALA A 362 9.22 -26.71 -26.01
CA ALA A 362 10.46 -25.97 -25.77
C ALA A 362 11.30 -25.86 -27.06
N ASP A 363 11.90 -24.70 -27.33
CA ASP A 363 12.76 -24.46 -28.50
C ASP A 363 14.07 -25.29 -28.47
N GLY A 364 14.49 -25.72 -27.28
CA GLY A 364 15.56 -26.66 -27.03
C GLY A 364 16.95 -26.05 -27.05
N ASP A 365 17.07 -24.73 -26.91
CA ASP A 365 18.34 -24.05 -26.71
C ASP A 365 18.67 -23.82 -25.22
N THR A 366 19.46 -22.79 -24.91
CA THR A 366 19.83 -22.40 -23.54
C THR A 366 19.95 -20.88 -23.41
N GLU A 367 19.46 -20.13 -24.40
CA GLU A 367 19.55 -18.68 -24.46
C GLU A 367 18.26 -18.08 -23.89
N VAL A 368 18.39 -17.15 -22.95
CA VAL A 368 17.23 -16.39 -22.43
C VAL A 368 17.05 -15.18 -23.35
N SER A 369 15.92 -15.03 -24.06
CA SER A 369 15.73 -13.90 -24.96
C SER A 369 14.28 -13.44 -25.10
N LEU A 370 14.05 -12.15 -24.79
CA LEU A 370 12.78 -11.45 -25.07
C LEU A 370 12.46 -11.29 -26.56
N SER A 371 13.38 -11.67 -27.45
CA SER A 371 13.27 -11.35 -28.87
C SER A 371 13.40 -12.53 -29.81
N ASN A 372 13.67 -13.75 -29.31
CA ASN A 372 14.08 -14.93 -30.08
C ASN A 372 14.36 -14.66 -31.58
N LEU A 373 15.37 -13.82 -31.81
CA LEU A 373 15.73 -13.25 -33.11
C LEU A 373 16.89 -14.03 -33.74
N ASP A 374 17.02 -15.33 -33.44
CA ASP A 374 17.86 -16.23 -34.23
C ASP A 374 17.14 -16.69 -35.52
N GLY A 375 15.85 -16.36 -35.67
CA GLY A 375 14.99 -16.79 -36.76
C GLY A 375 14.39 -18.18 -36.55
N SER A 376 14.35 -18.67 -35.30
CA SER A 376 13.56 -19.80 -34.90
C SER A 376 12.06 -19.51 -35.03
N ASP A 377 11.34 -20.53 -35.42
CA ASP A 377 9.93 -20.47 -35.72
C ASP A 377 9.14 -20.54 -34.40
N THR A 378 8.51 -19.42 -33.99
CA THR A 378 7.55 -19.43 -32.86
C THR A 378 6.26 -20.19 -33.19
N SER A 379 6.11 -20.71 -34.42
CA SER A 379 5.05 -21.66 -34.78
C SER A 379 5.27 -23.00 -34.10
N GLY A 380 4.85 -23.08 -32.85
CA GLY A 380 4.82 -24.30 -32.06
C GLY A 380 5.97 -24.43 -31.08
N ASN A 381 6.86 -23.44 -30.95
CA ASN A 381 7.90 -23.41 -29.93
C ASN A 381 7.71 -22.25 -28.92
N TYR A 382 8.26 -22.39 -27.71
CA TYR A 382 8.41 -21.34 -26.70
C TYR A 382 9.81 -21.37 -26.08
N ASP A 383 10.27 -20.22 -25.58
CA ASP A 383 11.53 -20.06 -24.83
C ASP A 383 11.29 -20.47 -23.36
N ASN A 384 11.77 -21.66 -23.00
CA ASN A 384 11.59 -22.20 -21.66
C ASN A 384 12.55 -21.58 -20.65
N GLU A 385 13.69 -21.06 -21.09
CA GLU A 385 14.65 -20.33 -20.25
C GLU A 385 14.08 -18.95 -19.83
N LEU A 386 13.36 -18.27 -20.72
CA LEU A 386 12.63 -17.04 -20.41
C LEU A 386 11.41 -17.32 -19.52
N LEU A 387 10.69 -18.42 -19.73
CA LEU A 387 9.64 -18.85 -18.80
C LEU A 387 10.21 -19.06 -17.40
N ASP A 388 11.36 -19.72 -17.32
CA ASP A 388 12.09 -19.98 -16.08
C ASP A 388 12.53 -18.72 -15.32
N ALA A 389 12.68 -17.59 -16.02
CA ALA A 389 13.06 -16.32 -15.43
C ALA A 389 11.89 -15.54 -14.78
N HIS A 390 10.63 -15.93 -15.00
CA HIS A 390 9.49 -15.24 -14.40
C HIS A 390 9.42 -15.47 -12.89
N TYR A 391 9.07 -14.44 -12.12
CA TYR A 391 8.91 -14.51 -10.68
C TYR A 391 7.57 -15.16 -10.29
N ILE A 392 7.56 -16.02 -9.28
CA ILE A 392 6.34 -16.67 -8.79
C ILE A 392 5.91 -16.00 -7.49
N THR A 393 4.68 -15.50 -7.48
CA THR A 393 4.06 -14.85 -6.31
C THR A 393 2.73 -15.53 -5.97
N GLY A 394 2.01 -15.03 -4.97
CA GLY A 394 0.68 -15.54 -4.61
C GLY A 394 -0.40 -15.30 -5.68
N ASP A 395 -0.17 -14.31 -6.54
CA ASP A 395 -1.04 -13.92 -7.66
C ASP A 395 -0.32 -14.11 -9.01
N GLY A 396 -0.97 -14.74 -9.97
CA GLY A 396 -0.34 -15.07 -11.26
C GLY A 396 0.01 -13.88 -12.15
N ARG A 397 -0.38 -12.64 -11.78
CA ARG A 397 -0.14 -11.43 -12.59
C ARG A 397 1.07 -10.62 -12.09
N GLY A 398 1.84 -11.12 -11.11
CA GLY A 398 2.97 -10.38 -10.52
C GLY A 398 4.11 -9.96 -11.48
N ASN A 399 4.12 -10.45 -12.72
CA ASN A 399 5.09 -10.07 -13.77
C ASN A 399 4.48 -9.16 -14.84
N GLU A 400 3.25 -8.66 -14.67
CA GLU A 400 2.58 -7.83 -15.67
C GLU A 400 3.46 -6.65 -16.09
N ASN A 401 4.06 -5.95 -15.12
CA ASN A 401 5.12 -4.98 -15.33
C ASN A 401 6.14 -5.00 -14.18
N ILE A 402 7.36 -4.50 -14.41
CA ILE A 402 8.43 -4.50 -13.40
C ILE A 402 8.10 -3.68 -12.15
N GLY A 403 7.22 -2.69 -12.25
CA GLY A 403 6.76 -1.89 -11.13
C GLY A 403 5.91 -2.70 -10.16
N LEU A 404 4.98 -3.50 -10.69
CA LEU A 404 4.21 -4.44 -9.89
C LEU A 404 5.11 -5.51 -9.25
N THR A 405 6.11 -6.01 -9.98
CA THR A 405 7.11 -6.95 -9.43
C THR A 405 7.84 -6.34 -8.23
N ALA A 406 8.17 -5.04 -8.26
CA ALA A 406 8.76 -4.34 -7.13
C ALA A 406 7.84 -4.30 -5.89
N VAL A 407 6.54 -4.08 -6.07
CA VAL A 407 5.57 -4.11 -4.95
C VAL A 407 5.50 -5.52 -4.34
N HIS A 408 5.48 -6.58 -5.16
CA HIS A 408 5.53 -7.95 -4.65
C HIS A 408 6.83 -8.25 -3.88
N HIS A 409 7.96 -7.71 -4.32
CA HIS A 409 9.24 -7.87 -3.63
C HIS A 409 9.16 -7.31 -2.20
N VAL A 410 8.59 -6.12 -2.02
CA VAL A 410 8.46 -5.45 -0.71
C VAL A 410 7.77 -6.36 0.32
N PHE A 411 6.61 -6.93 -0.01
CA PHE A 411 5.88 -7.80 0.93
C PHE A 411 6.51 -9.18 1.12
N HIS A 412 7.16 -9.73 0.07
CA HIS A 412 7.92 -10.97 0.20
C HIS A 412 9.10 -10.80 1.17
N ALA A 413 9.87 -9.72 0.98
CA ALA A 413 10.99 -9.37 1.84
C ALA A 413 10.53 -9.13 3.28
N GLU A 414 9.40 -8.43 3.48
CA GLU A 414 8.88 -8.15 4.81
C GLU A 414 8.54 -9.43 5.58
N HIS A 415 7.85 -10.40 4.93
CA HIS A 415 7.59 -11.70 5.56
C HIS A 415 8.90 -12.35 6.02
N ASN A 416 9.89 -12.42 5.14
CA ASN A 416 11.16 -13.08 5.43
C ASN A 416 12.00 -12.35 6.48
N ARG A 417 11.93 -11.01 6.53
CA ARG A 417 12.53 -10.17 7.58
C ARG A 417 11.89 -10.48 8.93
N LEU A 418 10.55 -10.53 9.00
CA LEU A 418 9.81 -10.86 10.21
C LEU A 418 10.17 -12.26 10.74
N ILE A 419 10.42 -13.26 9.89
CA ILE A 419 10.90 -14.57 10.39
C ILE A 419 12.22 -14.45 11.15
N GLY A 420 13.10 -13.52 10.76
CA GLY A 420 14.30 -13.17 11.50
C GLY A 420 13.94 -12.55 12.85
N HIS A 421 13.16 -11.47 12.83
CA HIS A 421 12.72 -10.73 14.02
C HIS A 421 12.06 -11.65 15.07
N LEU A 422 11.10 -12.48 14.64
CA LEU A 422 10.42 -13.45 15.49
C LEU A 422 11.41 -14.37 16.21
N LYS A 423 12.43 -14.87 15.51
CA LYS A 423 13.46 -15.74 16.11
C LYS A 423 14.29 -14.97 17.13
N GLU A 424 14.60 -13.70 16.88
CA GLU A 424 15.36 -12.85 17.80
C GLU A 424 14.61 -12.63 19.12
N VAL A 425 13.33 -12.23 19.03
CA VAL A 425 12.45 -12.06 20.20
C VAL A 425 12.33 -13.37 20.98
N ILE A 426 12.16 -14.51 20.29
CA ILE A 426 12.09 -15.83 20.95
C ILE A 426 13.42 -16.18 21.63
N LEU A 427 14.55 -15.92 20.97
CA LEU A 427 15.88 -16.24 21.49
C LEU A 427 16.27 -15.35 22.69
N ALA A 428 15.78 -14.11 22.76
CA ALA A 428 15.99 -13.22 23.90
C ALA A 428 15.48 -13.85 25.21
N GLU A 429 14.44 -14.68 25.13
CA GLU A 429 13.84 -15.36 26.27
C GLU A 429 14.49 -16.71 26.63
N ALA A 430 15.52 -17.16 25.90
CA ALA A 430 16.13 -18.47 26.11
C ALA A 430 16.72 -18.67 27.52
N ASP A 431 17.24 -17.60 28.13
CA ASP A 431 17.79 -17.63 29.49
C ASP A 431 16.74 -17.33 30.57
N ASN A 432 15.69 -16.56 30.24
CA ASN A 432 14.66 -16.09 31.18
C ASN A 432 13.52 -17.10 31.32
N ASP A 433 12.99 -17.58 30.18
CA ASP A 433 11.88 -18.53 30.09
C ASP A 433 12.09 -19.56 28.96
N PRO A 434 12.94 -20.59 29.17
CA PRO A 434 13.14 -21.67 28.20
C PRO A 434 11.84 -22.43 27.85
N ALA A 435 10.81 -22.34 28.70
CA ALA A 435 9.54 -22.99 28.44
C ALA A 435 8.73 -22.25 27.36
N PHE A 436 8.79 -20.91 27.33
CA PHE A 436 8.28 -20.10 26.22
C PHE A 436 8.97 -20.46 24.91
N VAL A 437 10.30 -20.47 24.88
CA VAL A 437 11.10 -20.82 23.68
C VAL A 437 10.73 -22.21 23.15
N SER A 438 10.58 -23.19 24.04
CA SER A 438 10.20 -24.57 23.68
C SER A 438 8.86 -24.67 22.92
N GLN A 439 7.97 -23.67 23.04
CA GLN A 439 6.67 -23.67 22.34
C GLN A 439 6.80 -23.41 20.83
N TRP A 440 7.90 -22.77 20.41
CA TRP A 440 8.23 -22.42 19.03
C TRP A 440 9.14 -23.42 18.33
N LEU A 441 9.51 -24.49 19.04
CA LEU A 441 10.41 -25.54 18.54
C LEU A 441 9.65 -26.83 18.26
N LYS A 442 10.22 -27.65 17.38
CA LYS A 442 9.75 -29.01 17.13
C LYS A 442 9.97 -29.88 18.37
N PRO A 443 9.10 -30.90 18.59
CA PRO A 443 9.29 -31.85 19.69
C PRO A 443 10.69 -32.51 19.65
N GLY A 444 11.45 -32.34 20.74
CA GLY A 444 12.77 -32.96 20.91
C GLY A 444 13.96 -32.06 20.60
N ALA A 445 13.75 -30.78 20.28
CA ALA A 445 14.80 -29.77 20.19
C ALA A 445 15.58 -29.63 21.53
N ASP A 446 16.89 -29.41 21.45
CA ASP A 446 17.74 -29.19 22.62
C ASP A 446 18.16 -27.71 22.70
N ILE A 447 17.56 -26.95 23.62
CA ILE A 447 17.90 -25.54 23.80
C ILE A 447 19.32 -25.39 24.37
N SER A 448 19.86 -26.42 25.04
CA SER A 448 21.10 -26.30 25.82
C SER A 448 22.40 -26.26 24.99
N ASP A 449 22.36 -26.67 23.72
CA ASP A 449 23.48 -26.55 22.77
C ASP A 449 23.26 -25.49 21.69
N GLY A 450 22.22 -24.67 21.85
CA GLY A 450 21.81 -23.63 20.90
C GLY A 450 20.88 -24.19 19.83
N ILE A 451 19.83 -23.42 19.53
CA ILE A 451 18.77 -23.84 18.61
C ILE A 451 19.31 -23.89 17.17
N GLN A 452 19.21 -25.05 16.52
CA GLN A 452 19.58 -25.23 15.13
C GLN A 452 18.41 -24.88 14.19
N ASP A 453 18.70 -24.49 12.95
CA ASP A 453 17.67 -24.08 11.97
C ASP A 453 16.57 -25.14 11.74
N ASN A 454 16.95 -26.42 11.77
CA ASN A 454 16.01 -27.53 11.56
C ASN A 454 15.16 -27.87 12.79
N GLU A 455 15.44 -27.29 13.96
CA GLU A 455 14.70 -27.48 15.21
C GLU A 455 13.54 -26.52 15.37
N TRP A 456 13.53 -25.38 14.67
CA TRP A 456 12.41 -24.45 14.65
C TRP A 456 11.14 -25.10 14.12
N ASN A 457 10.00 -24.75 14.72
CA ASN A 457 8.69 -25.06 14.16
C ASN A 457 8.35 -24.05 13.05
N GLY A 458 8.83 -24.30 11.84
CA GLY A 458 8.59 -23.41 10.70
C GLY A 458 7.13 -23.32 10.25
N GLU A 459 6.21 -24.16 10.76
CA GLU A 459 4.78 -23.92 10.57
C GLU A 459 4.32 -22.74 11.43
N TYR A 460 4.70 -22.72 12.71
CA TYR A 460 4.33 -21.63 13.61
C TYR A 460 4.97 -20.32 13.19
N LEU A 461 6.25 -20.36 12.78
CA LEU A 461 6.94 -19.16 12.26
C LEU A 461 6.27 -18.63 10.99
N PHE A 462 5.90 -19.50 10.04
CA PHE A 462 5.24 -19.06 8.81
C PHE A 462 3.88 -18.41 9.09
N GLN A 463 3.06 -19.02 9.95
CA GLN A 463 1.76 -18.44 10.29
C GLN A 463 1.90 -17.14 11.10
N ALA A 464 2.91 -17.02 11.96
CA ALA A 464 3.19 -15.78 12.67
C ALA A 464 3.67 -14.67 11.73
N GLY A 465 4.58 -14.97 10.80
CA GLY A 465 5.02 -14.02 9.78
C GLY A 465 3.88 -13.59 8.84
N ARG A 466 3.04 -14.55 8.40
CA ARG A 466 1.82 -14.26 7.62
C ARG A 466 0.86 -13.37 8.39
N PHE A 467 0.58 -13.71 9.65
CA PHE A 467 -0.29 -12.92 10.52
C PHE A 467 0.21 -11.47 10.62
N ALA A 468 1.48 -11.27 10.93
CA ALA A 468 2.03 -9.91 11.08
C ALA A 468 2.04 -9.13 9.76
N THR A 469 2.38 -9.77 8.63
CA THR A 469 2.37 -9.11 7.31
C THR A 469 0.94 -8.77 6.86
N GLU A 470 -0.03 -9.63 7.17
CA GLU A 470 -1.46 -9.39 6.87
C GLU A 470 -1.97 -8.15 7.59
N MET A 471 -1.67 -8.00 8.88
CA MET A 471 -2.11 -6.84 9.67
C MET A 471 -1.47 -5.55 9.21
N GLN A 472 -0.17 -5.58 8.87
CA GLN A 472 0.50 -4.48 8.20
C GLN A 472 -0.25 -4.07 6.94
N TYR A 473 -0.50 -5.01 6.03
CA TYR A 473 -1.19 -4.69 4.78
C TYR A 473 -2.60 -4.12 4.99
N GLN A 474 -3.35 -4.61 5.97
CA GLN A 474 -4.68 -4.07 6.27
C GLN A 474 -4.62 -2.63 6.75
N HIS A 475 -3.73 -2.33 7.71
CA HIS A 475 -3.49 -0.98 8.20
C HIS A 475 -3.14 -0.05 7.03
N LEU A 476 -2.09 -0.38 6.27
CA LEU A 476 -1.58 0.42 5.15
C LEU A 476 -2.66 0.70 4.07
N VAL A 477 -3.49 -0.31 3.77
CA VAL A 477 -4.51 -0.15 2.75
C VAL A 477 -5.60 0.84 3.18
N PHE A 478 -6.04 0.81 4.43
CA PHE A 478 -7.12 1.69 4.88
C PHE A 478 -6.61 3.08 5.27
N GLU A 479 -5.51 3.15 5.98
CA GLU A 479 -4.98 4.42 6.49
C GLU A 479 -4.29 5.22 5.38
N ASP A 480 -3.42 4.60 4.57
CA ASP A 480 -2.63 5.34 3.57
C ASP A 480 -3.31 5.36 2.19
N PHE A 481 -3.87 4.24 1.73
CA PHE A 481 -4.24 4.09 0.31
C PHE A 481 -5.72 4.38 0.01
N ALA A 482 -6.65 3.72 0.69
CA ALA A 482 -8.07 3.78 0.36
C ALA A 482 -8.66 5.16 0.67
N ARG A 483 -8.26 5.77 1.78
CA ARG A 483 -8.68 7.12 2.16
C ARG A 483 -8.07 8.21 1.27
N SER A 484 -6.90 7.98 0.68
CA SER A 484 -6.36 8.82 -0.39
C SER A 484 -7.24 8.83 -1.64
N ILE A 485 -8.05 7.77 -1.87
CA ILE A 485 -9.03 7.72 -2.96
C ILE A 485 -10.37 8.34 -2.53
N GLN A 486 -10.86 7.94 -1.35
CA GLN A 486 -12.10 8.44 -0.75
C GLN A 486 -11.91 8.71 0.75
N PRO A 487 -11.69 9.97 1.15
CA PRO A 487 -11.48 10.35 2.55
C PRO A 487 -12.68 10.10 3.47
N ASN A 488 -13.89 9.95 2.91
CA ASN A 488 -15.13 9.76 3.68
C ASN A 488 -15.48 8.28 3.89
N ILE A 489 -14.58 7.32 3.66
CA ILE A 489 -14.79 5.94 4.12
C ILE A 489 -14.97 5.99 5.64
N ASP A 490 -16.10 5.49 6.13
CA ASP A 490 -16.43 5.52 7.56
C ASP A 490 -15.34 4.83 8.40
N GLU A 491 -15.13 5.36 9.61
CA GLU A 491 -14.27 4.72 10.61
C GLU A 491 -14.84 3.35 11.02
N PHE A 492 -13.94 2.41 11.31
CA PHE A 492 -14.35 1.08 11.76
C PHE A 492 -14.90 1.14 13.18
N GLU A 493 -16.18 0.85 13.36
CA GLU A 493 -16.78 0.73 14.69
C GLU A 493 -16.65 -0.70 15.25
N ALA A 494 -17.05 -1.69 14.47
CA ALA A 494 -17.04 -3.10 14.86
C ALA A 494 -17.34 -4.02 13.67
N HIS A 495 -16.93 -5.29 13.77
CA HIS A 495 -17.28 -6.31 12.79
C HIS A 495 -18.80 -6.61 12.77
N ASP A 496 -19.42 -6.47 11.60
CA ASP A 496 -20.82 -6.83 11.33
C ASP A 496 -20.92 -8.19 10.60
N VAL A 497 -21.35 -9.20 11.35
CA VAL A 497 -21.54 -10.59 10.88
C VAL A 497 -22.63 -10.75 9.80
N THR A 498 -23.38 -9.70 9.46
CA THR A 498 -24.43 -9.74 8.44
C THR A 498 -23.98 -9.30 7.05
N ILE A 499 -22.79 -8.70 6.95
CA ILE A 499 -22.19 -8.22 5.71
C ILE A 499 -21.46 -9.38 5.01
N ASP A 500 -21.68 -9.52 3.70
CA ASP A 500 -20.86 -10.36 2.83
C ASP A 500 -19.83 -9.46 2.13
N PRO A 501 -18.52 -9.59 2.44
CA PRO A 501 -17.49 -8.72 1.90
C PRO A 501 -17.09 -9.07 0.45
N ALA A 502 -17.74 -10.06 -0.18
CA ALA A 502 -17.42 -10.46 -1.56
C ALA A 502 -17.43 -9.27 -2.54
N ILE A 503 -16.40 -9.21 -3.39
CA ILE A 503 -16.30 -8.17 -4.43
C ILE A 503 -17.49 -8.23 -5.38
N VAL A 504 -18.16 -7.11 -5.58
CA VAL A 504 -19.29 -7.01 -6.52
C VAL A 504 -18.82 -6.88 -7.98
N ALA A 505 -19.61 -7.38 -8.92
CA ALA A 505 -19.30 -7.40 -10.34
C ALA A 505 -19.06 -5.99 -10.93
N GLU A 506 -19.80 -4.98 -10.45
CA GLU A 506 -19.59 -3.58 -10.84
C GLU A 506 -18.21 -3.08 -10.45
N PHE A 507 -17.72 -3.45 -9.26
CA PHE A 507 -16.40 -3.09 -8.77
C PHE A 507 -15.30 -3.70 -9.63
N ALA A 508 -15.26 -5.03 -9.73
CA ALA A 508 -14.23 -5.81 -10.43
C ALA A 508 -14.17 -5.55 -11.95
N HIS A 509 -15.34 -5.48 -12.59
CA HIS A 509 -15.39 -5.41 -14.05
C HIS A 509 -15.37 -3.99 -14.60
N THR A 510 -15.62 -2.97 -13.76
CA THR A 510 -15.68 -1.57 -14.22
C THR A 510 -15.08 -0.56 -13.25
N VAL A 511 -15.53 -0.46 -12.00
CA VAL A 511 -15.23 0.74 -11.18
C VAL A 511 -13.75 0.80 -10.80
N TYR A 512 -13.17 -0.27 -10.26
CA TYR A 512 -11.78 -0.24 -9.78
C TYR A 512 -10.75 -0.05 -10.92
N ARG A 513 -11.18 -0.30 -12.16
CA ARG A 513 -10.41 -0.05 -13.38
C ARG A 513 -10.19 1.44 -13.68
N PHE A 514 -10.54 2.35 -12.77
CA PHE A 514 -10.12 3.74 -12.85
C PHE A 514 -8.59 3.87 -12.84
N GLY A 515 -7.88 2.93 -12.19
CA GLY A 515 -6.41 2.90 -12.13
C GLY A 515 -5.71 2.87 -13.50
N HIS A 516 -6.37 2.36 -14.55
CA HIS A 516 -5.81 2.35 -15.90
C HIS A 516 -5.58 3.76 -16.50
N SER A 517 -6.23 4.80 -15.95
CA SER A 517 -6.01 6.19 -16.35
C SER A 517 -4.78 6.83 -15.68
N LEU A 518 -4.26 6.21 -14.62
CA LEU A 518 -3.20 6.78 -13.79
C LEU A 518 -1.77 6.48 -14.31
N LEU A 519 -1.63 5.44 -15.12
CA LEU A 519 -0.35 4.99 -15.68
C LEU A 519 0.23 6.00 -16.67
N ARG A 520 1.55 6.21 -16.60
CA ARG A 520 2.35 7.05 -17.52
C ARG A 520 2.90 6.24 -18.71
N GLU A 521 3.51 6.90 -19.68
CA GLU A 521 4.22 6.26 -20.81
C GLU A 521 5.53 5.55 -20.39
N THR A 522 6.02 5.79 -19.18
CA THR A 522 7.30 5.26 -18.66
C THR A 522 7.14 4.64 -17.27
N VAL A 523 8.07 3.76 -16.91
CA VAL A 523 8.33 3.34 -15.53
C VAL A 523 9.72 3.87 -15.17
N ASP A 524 9.74 4.89 -14.34
CA ASP A 524 10.96 5.63 -14.03
C ASP A 524 11.81 4.88 -13.00
N ARG A 525 13.13 4.99 -13.14
CA ARG A 525 14.13 4.34 -12.30
C ARG A 525 15.27 5.30 -11.97
N ILE A 526 15.62 5.36 -10.69
CA ILE A 526 16.70 6.20 -10.17
C ILE A 526 17.67 5.34 -9.35
N ASP A 527 18.96 5.36 -9.70
CA ASP A 527 19.99 4.60 -8.97
C ASP A 527 20.26 5.18 -7.57
N ALA A 528 21.03 4.44 -6.75
CA ALA A 528 21.37 4.87 -5.40
C ALA A 528 22.22 6.16 -5.32
N ASP A 529 22.83 6.57 -6.44
CA ASP A 529 23.58 7.83 -6.56
C ASP A 529 22.68 9.00 -7.02
N GLY A 530 21.38 8.76 -7.20
CA GLY A 530 20.40 9.76 -7.64
C GLY A 530 20.40 10.01 -9.16
N ASN A 531 21.02 9.14 -9.96
CA ASN A 531 21.03 9.28 -11.42
C ASN A 531 19.86 8.52 -12.05
N VAL A 532 19.29 9.12 -13.10
CA VAL A 532 18.33 8.43 -13.97
C VAL A 532 18.99 7.21 -14.61
N VAL A 533 18.31 6.07 -14.54
CA VAL A 533 18.76 4.82 -15.15
C VAL A 533 18.36 4.82 -16.63
N ASP A 534 19.34 4.65 -17.52
CA ASP A 534 19.09 4.50 -18.95
C ASP A 534 18.30 3.20 -19.21
N ALA A 535 17.26 3.26 -20.04
CA ALA A 535 16.45 2.12 -20.52
C ALA A 535 17.30 1.09 -21.25
N ASN A 536 18.29 1.58 -22.01
CA ASN A 536 19.27 0.76 -22.70
C ASN A 536 20.68 1.27 -22.36
N THR A 537 21.42 0.47 -21.60
CA THR A 537 22.79 0.81 -21.16
C THR A 537 23.79 0.96 -22.32
N GLU A 538 23.44 0.50 -23.54
CA GLU A 538 24.22 0.67 -24.76
C GLU A 538 23.91 1.98 -25.54
N VAL A 539 22.82 2.67 -25.21
CA VAL A 539 22.36 3.89 -25.88
C VAL A 539 22.36 5.07 -24.90
N ALA A 540 23.45 5.85 -24.92
CA ALA A 540 23.59 7.00 -24.03
C ALA A 540 22.47 8.05 -24.23
N GLY A 541 21.74 8.34 -23.14
CA GLY A 541 20.65 9.32 -23.11
C GLY A 541 19.27 8.76 -23.44
N ASP A 542 19.13 7.44 -23.51
CA ASP A 542 17.85 6.73 -23.57
C ASP A 542 17.31 6.57 -22.14
N GLN A 543 16.80 7.67 -21.58
CA GLN A 543 16.41 7.76 -20.17
C GLN A 543 15.04 7.13 -19.93
N GLN A 544 14.91 6.40 -18.82
CA GLN A 544 13.66 5.76 -18.33
C GLN A 544 13.08 4.67 -19.22
N LEU A 545 12.65 3.58 -18.59
CA LEU A 545 12.08 2.45 -19.32
C LEU A 545 10.70 2.83 -19.84
N SER A 546 10.42 2.61 -21.12
CA SER A 546 9.06 2.78 -21.64
C SER A 546 8.13 1.79 -20.94
N LEU A 547 6.87 2.16 -20.72
CA LEU A 547 5.88 1.25 -20.13
C LEU A 547 5.72 -0.02 -20.99
N ILE A 548 5.89 0.10 -22.31
CA ILE A 548 5.87 -1.03 -23.24
C ILE A 548 7.01 -2.02 -22.93
N ASP A 549 8.22 -1.52 -22.73
CA ASP A 549 9.40 -2.35 -22.44
C ASP A 549 9.41 -2.89 -21.00
N ALA A 550 8.63 -2.26 -20.11
CA ALA A 550 8.42 -2.70 -18.74
C ALA A 550 7.44 -3.88 -18.62
N PHE A 551 6.58 -4.11 -19.62
CA PHE A 551 5.58 -5.18 -19.58
C PHE A 551 6.19 -6.56 -19.80
N LEU A 552 5.76 -7.54 -18.99
CA LEU A 552 6.11 -8.96 -19.13
C LEU A 552 7.62 -9.20 -19.26
N ASN A 553 8.42 -8.41 -18.55
CA ASN A 553 9.87 -8.35 -18.73
C ASN A 553 10.63 -8.63 -17.44
N PRO A 554 10.69 -9.91 -17.00
CA PRO A 554 11.44 -10.28 -15.79
C PRO A 554 12.94 -9.99 -15.90
N LEU A 555 13.49 -9.92 -17.13
CA LEU A 555 14.91 -9.66 -17.35
C LEU A 555 15.28 -8.20 -17.06
N ALA A 556 14.42 -7.24 -17.42
CA ALA A 556 14.64 -5.83 -17.14
C ALA A 556 14.63 -5.52 -15.63
N TYR A 557 13.87 -6.32 -14.86
CA TYR A 557 13.93 -6.29 -13.40
C TYR A 557 15.24 -6.92 -12.89
N ALA A 558 15.61 -8.10 -13.40
CA ALA A 558 16.82 -8.84 -12.96
C ALA A 558 18.16 -8.18 -13.35
N GLU A 559 18.22 -7.36 -14.41
CA GLU A 559 19.48 -6.77 -14.92
C GLU A 559 20.22 -5.92 -13.87
N ARG A 560 19.51 -5.45 -12.83
CA ARG A 560 19.98 -4.39 -11.93
C ARG A 560 20.67 -4.87 -10.66
N GLY A 561 20.75 -6.17 -10.39
CA GLY A 561 21.48 -6.71 -9.23
C GLY A 561 20.67 -7.77 -8.48
N ALA A 562 20.82 -7.81 -7.15
CA ALA A 562 19.87 -8.55 -6.32
C ALA A 562 18.51 -7.86 -6.39
N ASP A 563 17.40 -8.60 -6.32
CA ASP A 563 16.05 -8.06 -6.53
C ASP A 563 15.72 -6.81 -5.69
N GLY A 564 16.31 -6.68 -4.49
CA GLY A 564 16.14 -5.51 -3.63
C GLY A 564 16.67 -4.21 -4.25
N ASP A 565 17.80 -4.27 -4.98
CA ASP A 565 18.35 -3.11 -5.68
C ASP A 565 17.41 -2.65 -6.80
N ALA A 566 16.83 -3.59 -7.55
CA ALA A 566 15.87 -3.30 -8.62
C ALA A 566 14.59 -2.66 -8.07
N ALA A 567 14.04 -3.22 -6.98
CA ALA A 567 12.90 -2.63 -6.29
C ALA A 567 13.20 -1.20 -5.83
N ALA A 568 14.38 -0.96 -5.23
CA ALA A 568 14.77 0.35 -4.75
C ALA A 568 14.89 1.40 -5.85
N GLU A 569 15.41 1.02 -7.03
CA GLU A 569 15.51 1.92 -8.18
C GLU A 569 14.15 2.36 -8.69
N ILE A 570 13.21 1.42 -8.77
CA ILE A 570 11.84 1.66 -9.22
C ILE A 570 11.10 2.51 -8.19
N VAL A 571 11.21 2.19 -6.89
CA VAL A 571 10.60 3.00 -5.82
C VAL A 571 11.08 4.44 -5.92
N ARG A 572 12.40 4.68 -5.98
CA ARG A 572 12.95 6.04 -6.11
C ARG A 572 12.42 6.73 -7.37
N GLY A 573 12.36 6.05 -8.52
CA GLY A 573 11.83 6.66 -9.74
C GLY A 573 10.34 6.98 -9.65
N ALA A 574 9.54 6.04 -9.15
CA ALA A 574 8.09 6.12 -9.10
C ALA A 574 7.56 7.13 -8.07
N THR A 575 8.29 7.37 -6.97
CA THR A 575 7.91 8.35 -5.94
C THR A 575 8.37 9.77 -6.25
N ASN A 576 9.32 9.95 -7.17
CA ASN A 576 9.82 11.27 -7.58
C ASN A 576 9.01 11.92 -8.72
N GLU A 577 7.95 11.26 -9.21
CA GLU A 577 7.21 11.69 -10.39
C GLU A 577 5.69 11.66 -10.12
N VAL A 578 5.00 12.74 -10.53
CA VAL A 578 3.54 12.84 -10.44
C VAL A 578 2.88 11.86 -11.44
N ALA A 579 1.92 11.06 -11.01
CA ALA A 579 1.17 10.18 -11.91
C ALA A 579 0.12 10.94 -12.75
N ASN A 580 -0.50 10.27 -13.73
CA ASN A 580 -1.68 10.83 -14.40
C ASN A 580 -2.86 10.88 -13.41
N GLY A 581 -3.72 11.89 -13.51
CA GLY A 581 -4.96 11.98 -12.73
C GLY A 581 -6.01 10.93 -13.14
N VAL A 582 -6.97 10.62 -12.25
CA VAL A 582 -8.14 9.79 -12.62
C VAL A 582 -8.94 10.52 -13.69
N ASP A 583 -8.98 10.00 -14.91
CA ASP A 583 -9.60 10.70 -16.05
C ASP A 583 -10.16 9.75 -17.11
N GLU A 584 -10.93 10.29 -18.06
CA GLU A 584 -11.39 9.53 -19.22
C GLU A 584 -10.28 9.26 -20.25
N PHE A 585 -9.10 9.86 -20.11
CA PHE A 585 -7.96 9.68 -21.00
C PHE A 585 -7.01 8.57 -20.52
N VAL A 586 -6.46 7.81 -21.47
CA VAL A 586 -5.50 6.73 -21.22
C VAL A 586 -4.34 6.84 -22.20
N THR A 587 -3.14 6.61 -21.68
CA THR A 587 -1.85 6.69 -22.38
C THR A 587 -1.77 5.76 -23.61
N ASP A 588 -0.99 6.13 -24.61
CA ASP A 588 -0.87 5.41 -25.89
C ASP A 588 -0.31 4.01 -25.71
N ALA A 589 0.64 3.80 -24.79
CA ALA A 589 1.18 2.49 -24.45
C ALA A 589 0.08 1.48 -24.08
N LEU A 590 -0.96 1.89 -23.36
CA LEU A 590 -2.08 1.01 -22.96
C LEU A 590 -3.19 0.95 -24.02
N ARG A 591 -3.34 2.02 -24.79
CA ARG A 591 -4.46 2.23 -25.70
C ARG A 591 -4.22 1.67 -27.10
N ASN A 592 -2.96 1.59 -27.53
CA ASN A 592 -2.60 1.15 -28.88
C ASN A 592 -1.53 0.05 -28.91
N ASN A 593 -0.79 -0.14 -27.80
CA ASN A 593 0.34 -1.05 -27.71
C ASN A 593 0.31 -1.92 -26.44
N LEU A 594 -0.88 -2.27 -25.93
CA LEU A 594 -1.02 -2.98 -24.65
C LEU A 594 -0.18 -4.26 -24.62
N LEU A 595 0.69 -4.40 -23.61
CA LEU A 595 1.64 -5.51 -23.46
C LEU A 595 2.53 -5.70 -24.70
N GLY A 596 2.84 -4.63 -25.45
CA GLY A 596 3.62 -4.68 -26.70
C GLY A 596 2.86 -5.23 -27.91
N LEU A 597 1.55 -5.47 -27.79
CA LEU A 597 0.69 -5.93 -28.88
C LEU A 597 -0.19 -4.80 -29.42
N PRO A 598 -0.67 -4.84 -30.68
CA PRO A 598 -1.63 -3.88 -31.23
C PRO A 598 -3.03 -4.08 -30.62
N LEU A 599 -3.12 -3.87 -29.31
CA LEU A 599 -4.28 -4.04 -28.44
C LEU A 599 -4.55 -2.74 -27.67
N ASP A 600 -5.79 -2.61 -27.23
CA ASP A 600 -6.31 -1.43 -26.56
C ASP A 600 -7.00 -1.82 -25.25
N LEU A 601 -6.43 -1.41 -24.13
CA LEU A 601 -6.94 -1.69 -22.80
C LEU A 601 -8.32 -1.06 -22.54
N ALA A 602 -8.53 0.17 -23.01
CA ALA A 602 -9.81 0.85 -22.87
C ALA A 602 -10.91 0.12 -23.65
N THR A 603 -10.59 -0.33 -24.85
CA THR A 603 -11.48 -1.20 -25.64
C THR A 603 -11.80 -2.50 -24.89
N ILE A 604 -10.80 -3.14 -24.28
CA ILE A 604 -10.98 -4.37 -23.50
C ILE A 604 -11.86 -4.12 -22.28
N ASN A 605 -11.70 -3.00 -21.57
CA ASN A 605 -12.52 -2.63 -20.42
C ASN A 605 -14.00 -2.45 -20.82
N LEU A 606 -14.26 -1.70 -21.89
CA LEU A 606 -15.62 -1.50 -22.42
C LEU A 606 -16.26 -2.83 -22.82
N ALA A 607 -15.52 -3.67 -23.56
CA ALA A 607 -16.01 -4.98 -23.98
C ALA A 607 -16.22 -5.93 -22.78
N ARG A 608 -15.35 -5.88 -21.76
CA ARG A 608 -15.48 -6.69 -20.55
C ARG A 608 -16.72 -6.30 -19.74
N GLY A 609 -16.97 -5.01 -19.51
CA GLY A 609 -18.18 -4.56 -18.81
C GLY A 609 -19.47 -5.03 -19.50
N ARG A 610 -19.50 -4.99 -20.84
CA ARG A 610 -20.62 -5.52 -21.64
C ARG A 610 -20.72 -7.05 -21.58
N ASP A 611 -19.59 -7.75 -21.61
CA ASP A 611 -19.49 -9.22 -21.52
C ASP A 611 -20.00 -9.76 -20.19
N THR A 612 -19.70 -9.05 -19.10
CA THR A 612 -20.11 -9.45 -17.74
C THR A 612 -21.48 -8.91 -17.34
N GLY A 613 -22.12 -8.15 -18.23
CA GLY A 613 -23.47 -7.62 -18.06
C GLY A 613 -23.58 -6.44 -17.11
N VAL A 614 -22.49 -5.70 -16.86
CA VAL A 614 -22.54 -4.48 -16.07
C VAL A 614 -23.40 -3.44 -16.81
N ALA A 615 -24.38 -2.87 -16.10
CA ALA A 615 -25.34 -1.94 -16.68
C ALA A 615 -24.69 -0.61 -17.12
N PRO A 616 -25.27 0.10 -18.11
CA PRO A 616 -24.84 1.46 -18.49
C PRO A 616 -24.89 2.44 -17.30
N LEU A 617 -24.13 3.53 -17.38
CA LEU A 617 -24.02 4.55 -16.32
C LEU A 617 -25.39 5.03 -15.83
N ASN A 618 -26.27 5.44 -16.75
CA ASN A 618 -27.57 6.01 -16.39
C ASN A 618 -28.53 5.00 -15.75
N ASP A 619 -28.48 3.74 -16.19
CA ASP A 619 -29.26 2.64 -15.58
C ASP A 619 -28.76 2.30 -14.17
N VAL A 620 -27.44 2.32 -13.97
CA VAL A 620 -26.82 2.14 -12.64
C VAL A 620 -27.25 3.26 -11.70
N ARG A 621 -27.13 4.51 -12.16
CA ARG A 621 -27.61 5.70 -11.44
C ARG A 621 -29.10 5.61 -11.11
N GLU A 622 -29.95 5.20 -12.05
CA GLU A 622 -31.38 5.00 -11.80
C GLU A 622 -31.64 3.96 -10.70
N GLN A 623 -30.94 2.82 -10.75
CA GLN A 623 -31.09 1.75 -9.75
C GLN A 623 -30.60 2.18 -8.37
N PHE A 624 -29.44 2.86 -8.28
CA PHE A 624 -28.94 3.38 -7.00
C PHE A 624 -29.85 4.46 -6.44
N TYR A 625 -30.26 5.43 -7.25
CA TYR A 625 -31.20 6.46 -6.84
C TYR A 625 -32.53 5.88 -6.33
N ALA A 626 -33.05 4.83 -6.97
CA ALA A 626 -34.27 4.16 -6.53
C ALA A 626 -34.10 3.46 -5.16
N LYS A 627 -32.89 3.00 -4.83
CA LYS A 627 -32.56 2.35 -3.55
C LYS A 627 -32.30 3.35 -2.43
N THR A 628 -31.53 4.40 -2.70
CA THR A 628 -31.01 5.31 -1.67
C THR A 628 -31.83 6.61 -1.56
N GLY A 629 -32.40 7.09 -2.67
CA GLY A 629 -32.99 8.42 -2.77
C GLY A 629 -31.95 9.56 -2.84
N ASP A 630 -30.67 9.22 -3.00
CA ASP A 630 -29.56 10.17 -3.02
C ASP A 630 -29.57 11.04 -4.30
N PRO A 631 -29.76 12.37 -4.18
CA PRO A 631 -29.79 13.25 -5.34
C PRO A 631 -28.52 13.20 -6.20
N ASP A 632 -27.35 12.86 -5.64
CA ASP A 632 -26.09 12.82 -6.38
C ASP A 632 -25.99 11.59 -7.29
N LEU A 633 -26.82 10.57 -7.06
CA LEU A 633 -26.94 9.37 -7.89
C LEU A 633 -28.10 9.46 -8.89
N LYS A 634 -28.79 10.59 -8.99
CA LYS A 634 -29.92 10.74 -9.91
C LYS A 634 -29.47 10.60 -11.38
N PRO A 635 -30.16 9.82 -12.23
CA PRO A 635 -29.78 9.67 -13.64
C PRO A 635 -29.84 11.01 -14.38
N TYR A 636 -28.89 11.21 -15.29
CA TYR A 636 -28.84 12.43 -16.10
C TYR A 636 -30.01 12.47 -17.07
N ALA A 637 -30.82 13.54 -17.04
CA ALA A 637 -32.03 13.62 -17.83
C ALA A 637 -31.78 13.98 -19.31
N SER A 638 -30.58 14.49 -19.63
CA SER A 638 -30.24 14.94 -20.98
C SER A 638 -28.74 15.08 -21.19
N TRP A 639 -28.29 15.13 -22.45
CA TRP A 639 -26.88 15.38 -22.81
C TRP A 639 -26.36 16.70 -22.22
N ALA A 640 -27.21 17.73 -22.13
CA ALA A 640 -26.85 18.99 -21.50
C ALA A 640 -26.59 18.87 -20.00
N GLU A 641 -27.34 18.01 -19.29
CA GLU A 641 -27.13 17.75 -17.87
C GLU A 641 -25.86 16.91 -17.66
N PHE A 642 -25.69 15.84 -18.44
CA PHE A 642 -24.47 15.03 -18.43
C PHE A 642 -23.21 15.87 -18.71
N GLY A 643 -23.25 16.75 -19.72
CA GLY A 643 -22.14 17.67 -20.02
C GLY A 643 -21.78 18.64 -18.89
N ASN A 644 -22.70 18.91 -17.96
CA ASN A 644 -22.40 19.68 -16.74
C ASN A 644 -21.86 18.80 -15.61
N GLY A 645 -22.17 17.50 -15.64
CA GLY A 645 -21.76 16.50 -14.66
C GLY A 645 -20.38 15.89 -14.90
N ILE A 646 -19.77 16.07 -16.09
CA ILE A 646 -18.44 15.53 -16.42
C ILE A 646 -17.30 16.53 -16.24
N LYS A 647 -16.10 16.06 -15.88
CA LYS A 647 -14.86 16.82 -15.63
C LYS A 647 -14.60 17.82 -16.75
N HIS A 648 -14.53 17.31 -17.97
CA HIS A 648 -14.22 18.09 -19.17
C HIS A 648 -15.46 18.27 -20.04
N LYS A 649 -16.03 19.48 -20.02
CA LYS A 649 -17.20 19.81 -20.88
C LYS A 649 -16.87 19.66 -22.37
N GLU A 650 -15.60 19.79 -22.75
CA GLU A 650 -15.06 19.56 -24.09
C GLU A 650 -15.27 18.11 -24.55
N SER A 651 -15.23 17.15 -23.61
CA SER A 651 -15.47 15.73 -23.88
C SER A 651 -16.92 15.42 -24.26
N LEU A 652 -17.89 16.30 -23.97
CA LEU A 652 -19.30 16.11 -24.36
C LEU A 652 -19.44 15.86 -25.87
N VAL A 653 -18.63 16.53 -26.69
CA VAL A 653 -18.59 16.30 -28.15
C VAL A 653 -18.20 14.86 -28.47
N ASN A 654 -17.19 14.32 -27.79
CA ASN A 654 -16.70 12.96 -28.02
C ASN A 654 -17.71 11.91 -27.55
N PHE A 655 -18.36 12.13 -26.40
CA PHE A 655 -19.45 11.28 -25.92
C PHE A 655 -20.63 11.24 -26.90
N ILE A 656 -21.08 12.41 -27.39
CA ILE A 656 -22.15 12.48 -28.40
C ILE A 656 -21.70 11.85 -29.71
N ALA A 657 -20.44 12.01 -30.13
CA ALA A 657 -19.92 11.36 -31.33
C ALA A 657 -19.91 9.82 -31.21
N ALA A 658 -19.64 9.31 -30.01
CA ALA A 658 -19.52 7.87 -29.75
C ALA A 658 -20.89 7.20 -29.57
N TYR A 659 -21.77 7.78 -28.77
CA TYR A 659 -23.04 7.18 -28.34
C TYR A 659 -24.29 7.83 -28.97
N GLY A 660 -24.19 9.07 -29.43
CA GLY A 660 -25.35 9.86 -29.83
C GLY A 660 -26.17 9.24 -30.97
N VAL A 661 -27.50 9.20 -30.76
CA VAL A 661 -28.46 8.72 -31.76
C VAL A 661 -29.09 9.91 -32.48
N HIS A 662 -28.45 10.34 -33.57
CA HIS A 662 -28.90 11.48 -34.39
C HIS A 662 -28.69 11.22 -35.89
N PRO A 663 -29.57 11.70 -36.80
CA PRO A 663 -29.40 11.51 -38.24
C PRO A 663 -28.06 12.01 -38.81
N LEU A 664 -27.48 13.08 -38.27
CA LEU A 664 -26.16 13.57 -38.67
C LEU A 664 -25.04 12.58 -38.29
N LEU A 665 -25.12 11.98 -37.10
CA LEU A 665 -24.15 10.99 -36.63
C LEU A 665 -24.26 9.69 -37.41
N ALA A 666 -25.48 9.25 -37.70
CA ALA A 666 -25.74 8.07 -38.53
C ALA A 666 -25.24 8.20 -39.98
N ALA A 667 -25.04 9.43 -40.47
CA ALA A 667 -24.52 9.70 -41.81
C ALA A 667 -22.98 9.79 -41.86
N ALA A 668 -22.30 9.88 -40.72
CA ALA A 668 -20.85 9.96 -40.62
C ALA A 668 -20.23 8.55 -40.64
N ALA A 669 -19.19 8.35 -41.45
CA ALA A 669 -18.55 7.04 -41.63
C ALA A 669 -17.23 6.93 -40.86
N THR A 670 -16.54 8.05 -40.62
CA THR A 670 -15.24 8.09 -39.93
C THR A 670 -15.36 8.72 -38.54
N VAL A 671 -14.40 8.43 -37.66
CA VAL A 671 -14.24 9.06 -36.34
C VAL A 671 -14.22 10.59 -36.46
N ALA A 672 -13.48 11.11 -37.44
CA ALA A 672 -13.40 12.55 -37.71
C ALA A 672 -14.74 13.16 -38.14
N GLU A 673 -15.49 12.49 -39.02
CA GLU A 673 -16.82 12.95 -39.44
C GLU A 673 -17.84 12.89 -38.29
N LYS A 674 -17.77 11.85 -37.44
CA LYS A 674 -18.63 11.73 -36.26
C LYS A 674 -18.37 12.87 -35.28
N ARG A 675 -17.10 13.18 -35.00
CA ARG A 675 -16.71 14.32 -34.17
C ARG A 675 -17.20 15.64 -34.77
N ALA A 676 -17.03 15.86 -36.07
CA ALA A 676 -17.53 17.06 -36.74
C ALA A 676 -19.06 17.21 -36.68
N ALA A 677 -19.79 16.11 -36.82
CA ALA A 677 -21.24 16.09 -36.63
C ALA A 677 -21.63 16.41 -35.19
N ALA A 678 -20.94 15.84 -34.20
CA ALA A 678 -21.18 16.14 -32.78
C ALA A 678 -20.86 17.61 -32.43
N VAL A 679 -19.77 18.18 -32.95
CA VAL A 679 -19.44 19.61 -32.82
C VAL A 679 -20.60 20.47 -33.33
N THR A 680 -21.17 20.11 -34.48
CA THR A 680 -22.33 20.82 -35.03
C THR A 680 -23.55 20.74 -34.12
N LEU A 681 -23.78 19.61 -33.45
CA LEU A 681 -24.89 19.45 -32.51
C LEU A 681 -24.68 20.28 -31.23
N VAL A 682 -23.46 20.28 -30.68
CA VAL A 682 -23.14 20.93 -29.40
C VAL A 682 -22.99 22.43 -29.53
N TYR A 683 -22.32 22.91 -30.58
CA TYR A 683 -21.96 24.33 -30.74
C TYR A 683 -22.69 25.03 -31.89
N GLY A 684 -23.30 24.28 -32.81
CA GLY A 684 -23.87 24.83 -34.03
C GLY A 684 -22.86 24.94 -35.19
N THR A 685 -23.30 25.51 -36.32
CA THR A 685 -22.43 25.84 -37.45
C THR A 685 -22.02 27.30 -37.40
N ALA A 686 -20.72 27.56 -37.57
CA ALA A 686 -20.23 28.91 -37.80
C ALA A 686 -20.62 29.39 -39.21
N ASP A 687 -20.86 30.69 -39.36
CA ASP A 687 -21.16 31.33 -40.64
C ASP A 687 -19.96 31.18 -41.61
N ASP A 688 -20.20 30.73 -42.85
CA ASP A 688 -19.16 30.67 -43.88
C ASP A 688 -19.00 32.08 -44.50
N PRO A 689 -17.88 32.79 -44.24
CA PRO A 689 -17.70 34.15 -44.72
C PRO A 689 -17.54 34.23 -46.25
N THR A 690 -17.47 33.10 -46.95
CA THR A 690 -17.37 33.01 -48.40
C THR A 690 -18.73 32.87 -49.10
N THR A 691 -19.81 32.58 -48.36
CA THR A 691 -21.17 32.59 -48.88
C THR A 691 -21.87 33.91 -48.54
N ALA A 692 -22.90 34.28 -49.31
CA ALA A 692 -23.66 35.51 -49.11
C ALA A 692 -24.91 35.29 -48.23
N VAL A 693 -25.02 34.12 -47.60
CA VAL A 693 -26.17 33.67 -46.82
C VAL A 693 -25.67 33.44 -45.40
N ASP A 694 -26.38 33.99 -44.41
CA ASP A 694 -26.14 33.66 -43.00
C ASP A 694 -26.54 32.20 -42.78
N GLU A 695 -25.53 31.34 -42.61
CA GLU A 695 -25.67 29.89 -42.42
C GLU A 695 -25.52 29.50 -40.94
N THR A 696 -25.56 30.48 -40.03
CA THR A 696 -25.41 30.21 -38.60
C THR A 696 -26.60 29.40 -38.07
N VAL A 697 -26.35 28.14 -37.74
CA VAL A 697 -27.29 27.30 -36.99
C VAL A 697 -26.74 27.21 -35.58
N GLY A 698 -27.55 27.56 -34.56
CA GLY A 698 -27.15 27.38 -33.16
C GLY A 698 -27.08 25.91 -32.76
N PRO A 699 -26.68 25.60 -31.51
CA PRO A 699 -26.74 24.25 -30.96
C PRO A 699 -28.11 23.60 -31.18
N ASP A 700 -28.13 22.27 -31.38
CA ASP A 700 -29.39 21.52 -31.45
C ASP A 700 -29.94 21.30 -30.04
N THR A 701 -30.61 22.33 -29.51
CA THR A 701 -31.15 22.30 -28.16
C THR A 701 -32.23 21.25 -27.95
N ASP A 702 -32.93 20.80 -29.00
CA ASP A 702 -33.93 19.75 -28.89
C ASP A 702 -33.27 18.38 -28.66
N PHE A 703 -32.20 18.07 -29.41
CA PHE A 703 -31.39 16.87 -29.17
C PHE A 703 -30.71 16.91 -27.80
N LEU A 704 -30.04 18.03 -27.48
CA LEU A 704 -29.24 18.15 -26.25
C LEU A 704 -30.08 18.07 -24.97
N ASN A 705 -31.34 18.55 -25.00
CA ASN A 705 -32.23 18.55 -23.84
C ASN A 705 -33.30 17.44 -23.89
N GLY A 706 -33.30 16.59 -24.91
CA GLY A 706 -34.36 15.59 -25.11
C GLY A 706 -35.75 16.22 -25.25
N THR A 707 -35.85 17.36 -25.93
CA THR A 707 -37.10 18.09 -26.16
C THR A 707 -37.53 18.04 -27.63
N GLY A 708 -38.71 18.60 -27.93
CA GLY A 708 -39.19 18.72 -29.31
C GLY A 708 -39.31 17.36 -30.00
N ALA A 709 -38.55 17.17 -31.08
CA ALA A 709 -38.54 15.92 -31.84
C ALA A 709 -37.90 14.74 -31.10
N PHE A 710 -37.11 15.01 -30.05
CA PHE A 710 -36.41 14.03 -29.24
C PHE A 710 -37.11 13.76 -27.89
N ALA A 711 -38.28 14.36 -27.65
CA ALA A 711 -39.04 14.13 -26.42
C ALA A 711 -39.49 12.67 -26.28
N GLY A 712 -38.95 11.97 -25.27
CA GLY A 712 -39.21 10.55 -25.02
C GLY A 712 -38.60 9.61 -26.07
N VAL A 713 -37.61 10.09 -26.82
CA VAL A 713 -36.84 9.33 -27.80
C VAL A 713 -35.45 9.10 -27.22
N GLU A 714 -34.92 7.88 -27.34
CA GLU A 714 -33.54 7.59 -26.94
C GLU A 714 -32.56 8.40 -27.80
N THR A 715 -31.65 9.11 -27.14
CA THR A 715 -30.65 9.98 -27.77
C THR A 715 -29.24 9.41 -27.68
N GLY A 716 -29.08 8.23 -27.08
CA GLY A 716 -27.81 7.52 -26.85
C GLY A 716 -27.23 7.70 -25.45
N LEU A 717 -27.78 8.59 -24.63
CA LEU A 717 -27.23 8.88 -23.30
C LEU A 717 -27.33 7.66 -22.37
N ASN A 718 -28.42 6.89 -22.48
CA ASN A 718 -28.59 5.68 -21.67
C ASN A 718 -27.71 4.51 -22.13
N ASP A 719 -26.97 4.66 -23.24
CA ASP A 719 -26.04 3.63 -23.72
C ASP A 719 -24.59 3.88 -23.24
N VAL A 720 -24.31 4.98 -22.53
CA VAL A 720 -22.95 5.28 -22.02
C VAL A 720 -22.51 4.17 -21.05
N ASP A 721 -21.42 3.48 -21.37
CA ASP A 721 -20.88 2.39 -20.54
C ASP A 721 -20.44 2.93 -19.17
N LEU A 722 -20.67 2.15 -18.10
CA LEU A 722 -20.36 2.58 -16.72
C LEU A 722 -18.89 2.98 -16.57
N TRP A 723 -17.95 2.22 -17.14
CA TRP A 723 -16.52 2.48 -16.98
C TRP A 723 -16.12 3.88 -17.46
N ILE A 724 -16.37 4.20 -18.73
CA ILE A 724 -15.95 5.48 -19.30
C ILE A 724 -16.84 6.64 -18.84
N GLY A 725 -18.13 6.37 -18.59
CA GLY A 725 -19.05 7.37 -18.07
C GLY A 725 -18.68 7.81 -16.65
N GLY A 726 -18.37 6.86 -15.77
CA GLY A 726 -17.98 7.11 -14.39
C GLY A 726 -16.60 7.74 -14.24
N LEU A 727 -15.63 7.35 -15.08
CA LEU A 727 -14.33 8.04 -15.17
C LEU A 727 -14.49 9.54 -15.48
N ALA A 728 -15.43 9.87 -16.35
CA ALA A 728 -15.68 11.25 -16.76
C ALA A 728 -16.46 12.07 -15.73
N GLU A 729 -17.18 11.46 -14.78
CA GLU A 729 -17.95 12.19 -13.77
C GLU A 729 -17.05 13.08 -12.91
N LYS A 730 -17.51 14.30 -12.61
CA LYS A 730 -16.79 15.20 -11.71
C LYS A 730 -16.67 14.58 -10.31
N PRO A 731 -15.49 14.69 -9.67
CA PRO A 731 -15.36 14.34 -8.26
C PRO A 731 -16.31 15.18 -7.39
N LEU A 732 -16.72 14.61 -6.27
CA LEU A 732 -17.53 15.32 -5.28
C LEU A 732 -16.68 16.40 -4.60
N ALA A 733 -17.33 17.46 -4.12
CA ALA A 733 -16.64 18.54 -3.41
C ALA A 733 -16.10 18.12 -2.02
N SER A 734 -16.36 16.87 -1.60
CA SER A 734 -15.96 16.29 -0.32
C SER A 734 -14.53 15.73 -0.31
N GLY A 735 -13.75 15.90 -1.37
CA GLY A 735 -12.29 15.64 -1.38
C GLY A 735 -11.85 14.42 -2.19
N GLY A 736 -12.66 13.37 -2.34
CA GLY A 736 -12.25 12.13 -3.03
C GLY A 736 -12.01 12.26 -4.55
N LEU A 737 -11.28 11.29 -5.12
CA LEU A 737 -10.84 11.28 -6.52
C LEU A 737 -11.93 10.88 -7.53
N LEU A 738 -12.99 10.22 -7.05
CA LEU A 738 -14.00 9.56 -7.89
C LEU A 738 -15.27 10.42 -8.04
N GLY A 739 -15.90 10.33 -9.22
CA GLY A 739 -17.24 10.88 -9.43
C GLY A 739 -18.32 10.11 -8.68
N SER A 740 -19.49 10.73 -8.48
CA SER A 740 -20.57 10.22 -7.60
C SER A 740 -20.93 8.73 -7.77
N THR A 741 -20.99 8.20 -9.00
CA THR A 741 -21.41 6.82 -9.24
C THR A 741 -20.30 5.83 -8.88
N PHE A 742 -19.07 6.13 -9.29
CA PHE A 742 -17.90 5.31 -8.94
C PHE A 742 -17.64 5.36 -7.45
N ASN A 743 -17.78 6.55 -6.86
CA ASN A 743 -17.61 6.72 -5.44
C ASN A 743 -18.56 5.81 -4.64
N PHE A 744 -19.85 5.82 -4.96
CA PHE A 744 -20.82 4.98 -4.26
C PHE A 744 -20.46 3.50 -4.31
N VAL A 745 -19.99 2.98 -5.45
CA VAL A 745 -19.56 1.57 -5.56
C VAL A 745 -18.27 1.32 -4.78
N PHE A 746 -17.29 2.22 -4.88
CA PHE A 746 -16.00 2.08 -4.22
C PHE A 746 -16.13 2.15 -2.70
N GLU A 747 -16.73 3.23 -2.18
CA GLU A 747 -16.94 3.49 -0.75
C GLU A 747 -17.73 2.34 -0.11
N THR A 748 -18.88 1.96 -0.69
CA THR A 748 -19.66 0.81 -0.18
C THR A 748 -18.87 -0.50 -0.21
N GLN A 749 -18.02 -0.73 -1.22
CA GLN A 749 -17.20 -1.95 -1.26
C GLN A 749 -16.12 -1.92 -0.18
N MET A 750 -15.43 -0.80 0.02
CA MET A 750 -14.38 -0.65 1.02
C MET A 750 -14.93 -0.81 2.44
N GLU A 751 -16.06 -0.17 2.74
CA GLU A 751 -16.76 -0.33 4.03
C GLU A 751 -17.22 -1.78 4.27
N ASN A 752 -17.69 -2.48 3.23
CA ASN A 752 -18.05 -3.89 3.36
C ASN A 752 -16.83 -4.77 3.62
N LEU A 753 -15.67 -4.47 3.01
CA LEU A 753 -14.41 -5.18 3.26
C LEU A 753 -13.92 -4.95 4.69
N GLN A 754 -14.04 -3.73 5.19
CA GLN A 754 -13.65 -3.33 6.54
C GLN A 754 -14.56 -3.99 7.59
N ASN A 755 -15.88 -3.75 7.49
CA ASN A 755 -16.85 -4.15 8.50
C ASN A 755 -17.24 -5.62 8.39
N GLY A 756 -17.14 -6.22 7.20
CA GLY A 756 -17.43 -7.62 6.95
C GLY A 756 -16.27 -8.59 7.23
N ASP A 757 -15.06 -8.08 7.50
CA ASP A 757 -13.90 -8.92 7.83
C ASP A 757 -13.78 -9.17 9.34
N ARG A 758 -14.04 -10.41 9.78
CA ARG A 758 -13.86 -10.80 11.18
C ARG A 758 -12.41 -10.64 11.66
N PHE A 759 -11.46 -10.62 10.73
CA PHE A 759 -10.04 -10.54 11.02
C PHE A 759 -9.45 -9.14 10.75
N TYR A 760 -10.28 -8.10 10.68
CA TYR A 760 -9.86 -6.72 10.53
C TYR A 760 -8.93 -6.26 11.68
N TYR A 761 -7.82 -5.62 11.31
CA TYR A 761 -6.67 -5.40 12.20
C TYR A 761 -7.01 -4.69 13.52
N LEU A 762 -7.80 -3.61 13.52
CA LEU A 762 -8.16 -2.86 14.75
C LEU A 762 -8.81 -3.78 15.79
N SER A 763 -9.89 -4.48 15.41
CA SER A 763 -10.54 -5.42 16.32
C SER A 763 -9.64 -6.59 16.72
N ARG A 764 -8.75 -7.00 15.82
CA ARG A 764 -7.91 -8.19 15.98
C ARG A 764 -6.71 -7.95 16.87
N LEU A 765 -6.20 -6.72 16.91
CA LEU A 765 -4.99 -6.33 17.63
C LEU A 765 -5.27 -5.41 18.82
N GLU A 766 -6.54 -5.13 19.12
CA GLU A 766 -6.96 -4.35 20.29
C GLU A 766 -6.20 -4.79 21.56
N GLY A 767 -5.50 -3.84 22.19
CA GLY A 767 -4.73 -4.03 23.42
C GLY A 767 -3.41 -4.80 23.23
N THR A 768 -2.78 -4.74 22.06
CA THR A 768 -1.46 -5.34 21.82
C THR A 768 -0.44 -4.28 21.45
N ASN A 769 0.83 -4.45 21.84
CA ASN A 769 1.93 -3.63 21.35
C ASN A 769 1.98 -3.63 19.82
N PHE A 770 1.65 -4.77 19.20
CA PHE A 770 1.62 -4.84 17.75
C PHE A 770 0.65 -3.82 17.10
N LEU A 771 -0.48 -3.47 17.72
CA LEU A 771 -1.34 -2.39 17.22
C LEU A 771 -0.60 -1.04 17.26
N ASN A 772 0.03 -0.72 18.39
CA ASN A 772 0.77 0.54 18.57
C ASN A 772 1.91 0.67 17.57
N GLN A 773 2.61 -0.43 17.28
CA GLN A 773 3.66 -0.50 16.28
C GLN A 773 3.11 -0.29 14.85
N LEU A 774 1.85 -0.65 14.59
CA LEU A 774 1.22 -0.37 13.30
C LEU A 774 0.89 1.12 13.18
N GLU A 775 0.18 1.70 14.14
CA GLU A 775 -0.18 3.13 14.15
C GLU A 775 1.06 4.05 14.08
N GLY A 776 2.17 3.61 14.69
CA GLY A 776 3.45 4.33 14.65
C GLY A 776 4.27 4.17 13.38
N THR A 777 3.85 3.37 12.39
CA THR A 777 4.67 3.11 11.19
C THR A 777 3.93 3.34 9.88
N SER A 778 4.65 3.88 8.90
CA SER A 778 4.13 4.21 7.56
C SER A 778 4.42 3.12 6.51
N PHE A 779 3.70 3.16 5.38
CA PHE A 779 4.08 2.36 4.21
C PHE A 779 5.49 2.68 3.71
N SER A 780 5.90 3.95 3.80
CA SER A 780 7.25 4.37 3.43
C SER A 780 8.32 3.64 4.21
N GLU A 781 8.18 3.47 5.52
CA GLU A 781 9.15 2.71 6.33
C GLU A 781 9.21 1.24 5.94
N LEU A 782 8.06 0.63 5.62
CA LEU A 782 8.00 -0.74 5.12
C LEU A 782 8.72 -0.87 3.78
N VAL A 783 8.51 0.06 2.84
CA VAL A 783 9.24 0.08 1.56
C VAL A 783 10.74 0.30 1.78
N MET A 784 11.12 1.28 2.61
CA MET A 784 12.52 1.61 2.89
C MET A 784 13.28 0.43 3.49
N ARG A 785 12.76 -0.23 4.53
CA ARG A 785 13.46 -1.35 5.18
C ARG A 785 13.59 -2.60 4.30
N ASN A 786 12.70 -2.77 3.33
CA ASN A 786 12.66 -3.94 2.44
C ASN A 786 13.33 -3.72 1.08
N THR A 787 13.73 -2.49 0.75
CA THR A 787 14.41 -2.17 -0.52
C THR A 787 15.76 -1.47 -0.32
N GLY A 788 15.97 -0.83 0.83
CA GLY A 788 17.14 0.00 1.08
C GLY A 788 17.03 1.43 0.52
N THR A 789 15.84 1.86 0.07
CA THR A 789 15.59 3.30 -0.14
C THR A 789 15.61 4.05 1.18
N THR A 790 15.88 5.35 1.14
CA THR A 790 15.85 6.25 2.31
C THR A 790 15.09 7.52 1.96
N HIS A 791 14.57 8.21 2.98
CA HIS A 791 13.98 9.55 2.86
C HIS A 791 12.86 9.64 1.82
N LEU A 792 11.97 8.65 1.83
CA LEU A 792 10.69 8.73 1.12
C LEU A 792 9.74 9.71 1.85
N PRO A 793 8.75 10.32 1.17
CA PRO A 793 7.69 11.05 1.87
C PRO A 793 6.93 10.10 2.82
N PHE A 794 6.44 10.58 3.97
CA PHE A 794 5.76 9.72 4.95
C PHE A 794 4.54 9.03 4.33
N ASP A 795 3.65 9.81 3.71
CA ASP A 795 2.74 9.29 2.69
C ASP A 795 3.54 8.98 1.42
N VAL A 796 3.89 7.70 1.25
CA VAL A 796 4.66 7.20 0.10
C VAL A 796 3.96 7.45 -1.24
N PHE A 797 2.65 7.73 -1.23
CA PHE A 797 1.88 7.99 -2.44
C PHE A 797 1.93 9.45 -2.86
N SER A 798 2.26 10.37 -1.96
CA SER A 798 2.43 11.79 -2.29
C SER A 798 3.69 12.05 -3.14
N ALA A 799 3.61 13.05 -4.01
CA ALA A 799 4.75 13.56 -4.77
C ALA A 799 5.25 14.86 -4.12
N PRO A 800 6.32 14.82 -3.32
CA PRO A 800 6.86 16.03 -2.71
C PRO A 800 7.45 16.96 -3.78
N THR A 801 7.45 18.27 -3.50
CA THR A 801 8.01 19.25 -4.44
C THR A 801 9.53 19.16 -4.47
N TYR A 802 10.15 18.93 -3.31
CA TYR A 802 11.60 18.77 -3.17
C TYR A 802 11.94 17.72 -2.11
N THR A 803 12.96 16.91 -2.38
CA THR A 803 13.67 16.10 -1.39
C THR A 803 15.00 16.77 -1.05
N ILE A 804 15.21 17.07 0.23
CA ILE A 804 16.31 17.90 0.73
C ILE A 804 17.15 17.08 1.71
N GLU A 805 18.42 16.86 1.35
CA GLU A 805 19.35 16.09 2.17
C GLU A 805 20.22 16.98 3.06
N ALA A 806 20.11 16.87 4.39
CA ALA A 806 20.91 17.66 5.32
C ALA A 806 22.42 17.50 5.06
N GLY A 807 22.84 16.29 4.69
CA GLY A 807 24.20 15.91 4.32
C GLY A 807 24.68 16.38 2.94
N ASP A 808 23.76 16.62 1.99
CA ASP A 808 24.12 16.99 0.61
C ASP A 808 23.50 18.32 0.17
N LYS A 809 24.35 19.32 -0.05
CA LYS A 809 23.91 20.65 -0.52
C LYS A 809 23.49 20.69 -1.98
N SER A 810 23.76 19.63 -2.75
CA SER A 810 23.38 19.58 -4.16
C SER A 810 21.86 19.53 -4.35
N THR A 811 21.14 19.04 -3.34
CA THR A 811 19.67 18.91 -3.29
C THR A 811 18.95 20.22 -2.94
N TYR A 812 19.66 21.30 -2.58
CA TYR A 812 19.00 22.48 -2.00
C TYR A 812 18.29 23.33 -3.06
N PRO A 813 16.97 23.50 -2.97
CA PRO A 813 16.20 24.17 -4.00
C PRO A 813 16.41 25.69 -3.99
N VAL A 814 16.09 26.28 -5.14
CA VAL A 814 15.99 27.72 -5.35
C VAL A 814 14.65 28.06 -5.97
N ASP A 815 14.09 29.22 -5.64
CA ASP A 815 12.85 29.69 -6.25
C ASP A 815 13.03 30.02 -7.76
N ALA A 816 11.94 30.33 -8.45
CA ALA A 816 11.95 30.74 -9.86
C ALA A 816 12.82 31.98 -10.15
N ALA A 817 13.17 32.78 -9.13
CA ALA A 817 14.07 33.92 -9.22
C ALA A 817 15.54 33.58 -8.87
N GLY A 818 15.83 32.34 -8.50
CA GLY A 818 17.14 31.83 -8.13
C GLY A 818 17.56 32.15 -6.68
N ASN A 819 16.61 32.51 -5.80
CA ASN A 819 16.90 32.70 -4.39
C ASN A 819 16.90 31.35 -3.66
N PRO A 820 17.86 31.09 -2.74
CA PRO A 820 17.85 29.87 -1.94
C PRO A 820 16.58 29.74 -1.12
N LEU A 821 15.92 28.59 -1.21
CA LEU A 821 14.79 28.21 -0.36
C LEU A 821 15.25 27.50 0.92
N VAL A 822 16.54 27.16 1.03
CA VAL A 822 17.13 26.59 2.25
C VAL A 822 18.13 27.57 2.86
N SER A 823 18.01 27.80 4.16
CA SER A 823 18.99 28.55 4.94
C SER A 823 19.73 27.67 5.93
N LYS A 824 21.05 27.87 6.04
CA LYS A 824 21.87 27.24 7.09
C LYS A 824 22.45 28.29 8.03
N HIS A 825 21.98 28.34 9.28
CA HIS A 825 22.48 29.25 10.30
C HIS A 825 22.66 28.56 11.66
N GLY A 826 23.86 28.68 12.24
CA GLY A 826 24.12 28.15 13.59
C GLY A 826 24.05 26.63 13.70
N GLY A 827 24.10 25.89 12.58
CA GLY A 827 23.90 24.44 12.54
C GLY A 827 22.47 24.03 12.18
N LYS A 828 21.50 24.96 12.21
CA LYS A 828 20.11 24.72 11.77
C LYS A 828 20.00 24.81 10.25
N LEU A 829 19.41 23.80 9.63
CA LEU A 829 18.84 23.81 8.28
C LEU A 829 17.37 24.25 8.42
N ALA A 830 16.96 25.26 7.66
CA ALA A 830 15.57 25.69 7.62
C ALA A 830 15.12 25.87 6.17
N PHE A 831 14.03 25.19 5.78
CA PHE A 831 13.31 25.47 4.56
C PHE A 831 12.51 26.78 4.73
N LEU A 832 12.33 27.52 3.64
CA LEU A 832 11.76 28.88 3.64
C LEU A 832 10.59 29.00 2.66
N GLY A 833 10.19 27.90 2.02
CA GLY A 833 9.08 27.86 1.07
C GLY A 833 7.77 27.46 1.75
N ASP A 834 6.70 27.51 0.96
CA ASP A 834 5.34 27.10 1.33
C ASP A 834 4.95 25.77 0.61
N ASP A 835 5.92 25.11 -0.04
CA ASP A 835 5.74 23.86 -0.78
C ASP A 835 5.93 22.65 0.16
N HIS A 836 5.26 21.53 -0.10
CA HIS A 836 5.48 20.25 0.57
C HIS A 836 6.87 19.68 0.23
N VAL A 837 7.66 19.34 1.25
CA VAL A 837 9.03 18.81 1.11
C VAL A 837 9.29 17.58 1.96
N VAL A 838 10.26 16.79 1.52
CA VAL A 838 10.90 15.78 2.37
C VAL A 838 12.27 16.29 2.77
N ILE A 839 12.62 16.23 4.05
CA ILE A 839 13.94 16.60 4.55
C ILE A 839 14.58 15.42 5.28
N GLY A 840 15.63 14.86 4.68
CA GLY A 840 16.44 13.77 5.25
C GLY A 840 17.58 14.28 6.14
N GLY A 841 17.74 13.65 7.29
CA GLY A 841 18.79 13.88 8.28
C GLY A 841 20.10 13.17 7.94
N THR A 842 20.86 12.82 8.98
CA THR A 842 22.11 12.06 8.89
C THR A 842 22.28 11.23 10.16
N ASP A 843 23.23 10.29 10.21
CA ASP A 843 23.58 9.59 11.46
C ASP A 843 24.27 10.48 12.54
N ARG A 844 24.03 11.79 12.54
CA ARG A 844 24.57 12.74 13.51
C ARG A 844 23.47 13.72 13.91
N THR A 845 23.59 14.26 15.13
CA THR A 845 22.81 15.42 15.58
C THR A 845 22.63 16.50 14.51
N ASP A 846 21.42 16.57 14.01
CA ASP A 846 20.89 17.51 13.07
C ASP A 846 19.93 18.49 13.77
N ARG A 847 19.71 19.61 13.08
CA ARG A 847 18.77 20.66 13.52
C ARG A 847 18.02 21.12 12.30
N ILE A 848 16.79 20.67 12.15
CA ILE A 848 16.00 20.85 10.94
C ILE A 848 14.75 21.67 11.31
N GLN A 849 14.26 22.44 10.34
CA GLN A 849 12.93 23.02 10.36
C GLN A 849 12.42 23.06 8.94
N SER A 850 11.18 22.64 8.76
CA SER A 850 10.50 22.68 7.47
C SER A 850 9.73 23.99 7.31
N GLY A 851 8.69 24.00 6.47
CA GLY A 851 8.06 25.19 5.91
C GLY A 851 6.67 25.47 6.45
N ALA A 852 5.75 25.72 5.53
CA ALA A 852 4.33 25.94 5.80
C ALA A 852 3.42 24.98 5.05
N GLY A 853 4.01 24.00 4.36
CA GLY A 853 3.29 22.92 3.70
C GLY A 853 3.37 21.67 4.56
N ASP A 854 2.54 20.69 4.25
CA ASP A 854 2.56 19.36 4.86
C ASP A 854 3.87 18.65 4.50
N ASP A 855 4.84 18.64 5.42
CA ASP A 855 6.22 18.25 5.19
C ASP A 855 6.58 16.93 5.89
N THR A 856 7.57 16.19 5.36
CA THR A 856 8.14 15.01 6.03
C THR A 856 9.57 15.29 6.48
N LEU A 857 9.87 15.03 7.75
CA LEU A 857 11.22 15.16 8.33
C LEU A 857 11.69 13.81 8.87
N TRP A 858 12.87 13.38 8.45
CA TRP A 858 13.57 12.22 9.00
C TRP A 858 14.84 12.68 9.73
N GLY A 859 15.01 12.35 11.01
CA GLY A 859 16.25 12.62 11.76
C GLY A 859 17.37 11.62 11.45
N ASP A 860 16.98 10.37 11.16
CA ASP A 860 17.86 9.20 11.05
C ASP A 860 18.52 8.80 12.37
N GLY A 861 19.66 9.37 12.72
CA GLY A 861 20.40 8.92 13.89
C GLY A 861 21.16 10.02 14.63
N GLY A 862 21.31 9.85 15.93
CA GLY A 862 21.90 10.85 16.82
C GLY A 862 20.86 11.77 17.44
N ASP A 863 21.24 12.52 18.48
CA ASP A 863 20.28 13.35 19.23
C ASP A 863 19.84 14.60 18.41
N ASP A 864 18.68 14.56 17.79
CA ASP A 864 18.20 15.53 16.80
C ASP A 864 17.26 16.61 17.37
N VAL A 865 17.08 17.68 16.58
CA VAL A 865 16.06 18.71 16.85
C VAL A 865 15.29 19.01 15.57
N LEU A 866 14.06 18.53 15.49
CA LEU A 866 13.17 18.62 14.32
C LEU A 866 11.94 19.49 14.66
N ASP A 867 11.41 20.20 13.67
CA ASP A 867 10.42 21.28 13.84
C ASP A 867 9.62 21.41 12.53
N GLY A 868 8.40 20.83 12.49
CA GLY A 868 7.49 20.85 11.32
C GLY A 868 6.97 22.26 10.99
N ALA A 869 6.75 23.06 12.02
CA ALA A 869 6.35 24.45 11.96
C ALA A 869 4.87 24.69 11.62
N LEU A 870 4.45 24.78 10.36
CA LEU A 870 3.04 24.99 10.01
C LEU A 870 2.66 23.99 8.92
N GLY A 871 1.41 23.52 8.93
CA GLY A 871 0.96 22.47 8.01
C GLY A 871 0.79 21.17 8.78
N ASN A 872 0.26 20.14 8.11
CA ASN A 872 0.11 18.82 8.70
C ASN A 872 1.39 18.02 8.44
N ASP A 873 2.32 18.04 9.38
CA ASP A 873 3.67 17.52 9.20
C ASP A 873 3.83 16.09 9.71
N SER A 874 4.77 15.34 9.11
CA SER A 874 5.23 14.05 9.61
C SER A 874 6.67 14.17 10.08
N VAL A 875 6.91 14.06 11.38
CA VAL A 875 8.22 14.28 12.01
C VAL A 875 8.72 13.00 12.70
N ILE A 876 9.78 12.40 12.17
CA ILE A 876 10.33 11.12 12.64
C ILE A 876 11.75 11.33 13.17
N GLY A 877 11.97 11.05 14.46
CA GLY A 877 13.27 11.20 15.15
C GLY A 877 14.33 10.21 14.66
N GLY A 878 14.04 8.92 14.80
CA GLY A 878 14.97 7.85 14.45
C GLY A 878 15.73 7.33 15.68
N ASP A 879 16.99 6.92 15.50
CA ASP A 879 17.81 6.43 16.62
C ASP A 879 18.36 7.64 17.41
N GLY A 880 18.04 7.84 18.68
CA GLY A 880 18.43 9.11 19.29
C GLY A 880 17.99 9.39 20.71
N ASN A 881 18.00 10.66 21.06
CA ASN A 881 17.24 11.21 22.19
C ASN A 881 16.84 12.60 21.70
N ASP A 882 15.73 12.63 21.00
CA ASP A 882 15.40 13.68 20.07
C ASP A 882 14.52 14.72 20.70
N HIS A 883 14.43 15.86 20.03
CA HIS A 883 13.50 16.92 20.37
C HIS A 883 12.67 17.22 19.13
N LEU A 884 11.44 16.73 19.15
CA LEU A 884 10.52 16.77 18.03
C LEU A 884 9.43 17.79 18.33
N THR A 885 9.00 18.51 17.31
CA THR A 885 7.89 19.47 17.38
C THR A 885 7.11 19.36 16.08
N GLY A 886 5.81 19.07 16.17
CA GLY A 886 4.87 19.15 15.04
C GLY A 886 4.75 20.61 14.61
N GLY A 887 3.88 21.38 15.26
CA GLY A 887 3.70 22.78 14.91
C GLY A 887 2.28 23.27 15.09
N ASP A 888 1.79 24.04 14.11
CA ASP A 888 0.36 24.29 13.94
C ASP A 888 -0.13 23.40 12.78
N GLY A 889 -1.15 22.58 12.99
CA GLY A 889 -1.64 21.60 12.01
C GLY A 889 -2.00 20.30 12.71
N ASP A 890 -2.65 19.37 12.00
CA ASP A 890 -2.88 18.02 12.50
C ASP A 890 -1.63 17.18 12.15
N ASP A 891 -0.72 17.01 13.12
CA ASP A 891 0.63 16.49 12.90
C ASP A 891 0.77 15.00 13.28
N PHE A 892 1.68 14.30 12.60
CA PHE A 892 2.21 13.00 13.03
C PHE A 892 3.63 13.18 13.57
N VAL A 893 3.88 12.79 14.82
CA VAL A 893 5.22 12.86 15.41
C VAL A 893 5.62 11.53 16.05
N ASN A 894 6.73 10.96 15.57
CA ASN A 894 7.26 9.67 16.04
C ASN A 894 8.68 9.83 16.61
N GLY A 895 8.84 9.49 17.90
CA GLY A 895 10.12 9.46 18.62
C GLY A 895 11.09 8.38 18.14
N ALA A 896 10.55 7.21 17.78
CA ALA A 896 11.28 5.99 17.45
C ALA A 896 12.09 5.43 18.62
N ALA A 897 13.42 5.33 18.51
CA ALA A 897 14.23 4.67 19.52
C ALA A 897 15.02 5.69 20.33
N GLY A 898 14.83 5.76 21.65
CA GLY A 898 15.54 6.77 22.42
C GLY A 898 14.99 7.11 23.78
N ASN A 899 15.08 8.38 24.16
CA ASN A 899 14.34 8.95 25.28
C ASN A 899 13.99 10.36 24.81
N ASP A 900 12.87 10.46 24.15
CA ASP A 900 12.56 11.56 23.26
C ASP A 900 11.74 12.63 23.97
N LYS A 901 11.77 13.82 23.40
CA LYS A 901 10.95 14.95 23.81
C LYS A 901 10.07 15.32 22.63
N VAL A 902 8.82 14.89 22.71
CA VAL A 902 7.81 15.10 21.67
C VAL A 902 6.86 16.22 22.11
N TRP A 903 6.62 17.15 21.20
CA TRP A 903 5.61 18.21 21.35
C TRP A 903 4.72 18.19 20.10
N GLY A 904 3.42 17.96 20.24
CA GLY A 904 2.48 18.00 19.11
C GLY A 904 2.33 19.43 18.63
N GLY A 905 1.58 20.24 19.37
CA GLY A 905 1.41 21.64 19.02
C GLY A 905 -0.01 22.11 19.16
N ALA A 906 -0.56 22.61 18.06
CA ALA A 906 -1.95 23.00 17.97
C ALA A 906 -2.58 22.33 16.76
N GLY A 907 -3.70 21.64 16.96
CA GLY A 907 -4.30 20.74 15.96
C GLY A 907 -4.54 19.39 16.63
N SER A 908 -5.20 18.48 15.92
CA SER A 908 -5.46 17.13 16.45
C SER A 908 -4.28 16.24 16.03
N ASP A 909 -3.36 16.00 16.96
CA ASP A 909 -2.08 15.37 16.66
C ASP A 909 -2.08 13.87 16.97
N LEU A 910 -1.31 13.09 16.20
CA LEU A 910 -0.96 11.70 16.50
C LEU A 910 0.51 11.62 16.93
N LEU A 911 0.74 11.27 18.19
CA LEU A 911 2.08 11.28 18.80
C LEU A 911 2.47 9.89 19.29
N VAL A 912 3.65 9.43 18.89
CA VAL A 912 4.13 8.08 19.18
C VAL A 912 5.54 8.14 19.77
N GLY A 913 5.73 7.58 20.97
CA GLY A 913 7.06 7.46 21.61
C GLY A 913 7.86 6.27 21.10
N LEU A 914 7.24 5.09 21.06
CA LEU A 914 7.84 3.80 20.72
C LEU A 914 8.85 3.31 21.77
N GLU A 915 10.14 3.15 21.46
CA GLU A 915 11.08 2.55 22.41
C GLU A 915 11.75 3.61 23.29
N GLY A 916 11.51 3.53 24.60
CA GLY A 916 12.32 4.19 25.60
C GLY A 916 11.51 5.04 26.57
N ARG A 917 12.17 5.95 27.29
CA ARG A 917 11.46 6.73 28.33
C ARG A 917 11.20 8.13 27.84
N ASP A 918 10.05 8.26 27.21
CA ASP A 918 9.69 9.43 26.45
C ASP A 918 8.96 10.45 27.29
N ARG A 919 8.99 11.66 26.74
CA ARG A 919 8.22 12.76 27.27
C ARG A 919 7.44 13.40 26.14
N ILE A 920 6.13 13.22 26.22
CA ILE A 920 5.19 13.63 25.20
C ILE A 920 4.26 14.71 25.79
N GLU A 921 4.12 15.82 25.07
CA GLU A 921 3.19 16.91 25.38
C GLU A 921 2.37 17.20 24.12
N ALA A 922 1.08 16.84 24.15
CA ALA A 922 0.25 16.83 22.94
C ALA A 922 -0.13 18.24 22.49
N GLY A 923 -0.79 19.00 23.37
CA GLY A 923 -0.97 20.43 23.17
C GLY A 923 -2.42 20.86 23.14
N ASP A 924 -2.80 21.66 22.14
CA ASP A 924 -4.17 22.16 21.96
C ASP A 924 -4.85 21.37 20.83
N GLY A 925 -5.88 20.57 21.10
CA GLY A 925 -6.56 19.74 20.11
C GLY A 925 -7.15 18.49 20.73
N ASP A 926 -7.91 17.71 19.96
CA ASP A 926 -8.31 16.38 20.41
C ASP A 926 -7.20 15.42 19.93
N ASP A 927 -6.24 15.10 20.81
CA ASP A 927 -5.00 14.42 20.44
C ASP A 927 -5.02 12.91 20.73
N GLU A 928 -4.25 12.12 19.98
CA GLU A 928 -4.01 10.70 20.23
C GLU A 928 -2.53 10.45 20.53
N VAL A 929 -2.23 9.78 21.65
CA VAL A 929 -0.85 9.56 22.11
C VAL A 929 -0.60 8.11 22.49
N PHE A 930 0.46 7.54 21.92
CA PHE A 930 1.02 6.24 22.27
C PHE A 930 2.38 6.42 22.94
N GLY A 931 2.50 6.05 24.21
CA GLY A 931 3.76 6.05 24.97
C GLY A 931 4.75 5.06 24.36
N GLY A 932 4.46 3.77 24.52
CA GLY A 932 5.20 2.70 23.85
C GLY A 932 5.79 1.71 24.84
N LEU A 933 7.05 1.35 24.68
CA LEU A 933 7.77 0.49 25.61
C LEU A 933 8.53 1.34 26.61
N ASP A 934 8.71 0.82 27.83
CA ASP A 934 9.36 1.50 28.96
C ASP A 934 8.48 2.60 29.59
N ASN A 935 9.03 3.40 30.50
CA ASN A 935 8.25 4.24 31.40
C ASN A 935 8.14 5.68 30.89
N ASP A 936 6.94 6.08 30.49
CA ASP A 936 6.69 7.34 29.80
C ASP A 936 6.08 8.45 30.65
N GLN A 937 6.20 9.67 30.14
CA GLN A 937 5.54 10.85 30.67
C GLN A 937 4.69 11.53 29.60
N ILE A 938 3.39 11.36 29.72
CA ILE A 938 2.42 11.87 28.75
C ILE A 938 1.60 13.00 29.38
N LEU A 939 1.48 14.09 28.64
CA LEU A 939 0.60 15.22 28.94
C LEU A 939 -0.26 15.45 27.69
N GLY A 940 -1.58 15.27 27.79
CA GLY A 940 -2.52 15.52 26.68
C GLY A 940 -2.57 17.03 26.39
N GLY A 941 -3.47 17.75 27.02
CA GLY A 941 -3.35 19.20 27.05
C GLY A 941 -4.69 19.88 27.16
N ALA A 942 -5.22 20.38 26.06
CA ALA A 942 -6.53 20.97 26.00
C ALA A 942 -7.31 20.39 24.82
N GLY A 943 -8.48 19.81 25.08
CA GLY A 943 -9.27 19.04 24.12
C GLY A 943 -9.58 17.68 24.74
N ASN A 944 -10.26 16.81 24.01
CA ASN A 944 -10.57 15.46 24.50
C ASN A 944 -9.50 14.51 23.99
N ASP A 945 -8.56 14.18 24.86
CA ASP A 945 -7.36 13.44 24.45
C ASP A 945 -7.53 11.93 24.67
N GLU A 946 -6.93 11.11 23.80
CA GLU A 946 -6.76 9.68 23.98
C GLU A 946 -5.28 9.36 24.26
N LEU A 947 -4.98 8.94 25.49
CA LEU A 947 -3.62 8.69 25.97
C LEU A 947 -3.45 7.22 26.33
N LEU A 948 -2.59 6.53 25.60
CA LEU A 948 -2.20 5.14 25.83
C LEU A 948 -0.75 5.10 26.35
N GLY A 949 -0.57 4.73 27.61
CA GLY A 949 0.74 4.54 28.22
C GLY A 949 1.51 3.38 27.59
N ASN A 950 0.80 2.28 27.32
CA ASN A 950 1.33 1.01 26.80
C ASN A 950 2.24 0.32 27.83
N GLU A 951 3.26 -0.42 27.40
CA GLU A 951 4.07 -1.24 28.31
C GLU A 951 5.01 -0.41 29.19
N GLY A 952 4.71 -0.26 30.48
CA GLY A 952 5.61 0.48 31.37
C GLY A 952 5.01 0.89 32.70
N ASP A 953 5.78 1.61 33.53
CA ASP A 953 5.22 2.38 34.65
C ASP A 953 4.98 3.83 34.20
N ASP A 954 3.78 4.13 33.69
CA ASP A 954 3.53 5.41 33.04
C ASP A 954 3.01 6.50 33.96
N TRP A 955 3.34 7.73 33.58
CA TRP A 955 2.81 8.94 34.18
C TRP A 955 1.99 9.69 33.14
N MET A 956 0.69 9.72 33.32
CA MET A 956 -0.23 10.35 32.38
C MET A 956 -1.04 11.45 33.04
N LYS A 957 -1.21 12.55 32.33
CA LYS A 957 -2.15 13.61 32.66
C LYS A 957 -2.88 13.97 31.39
N GLY A 958 -4.21 13.78 31.35
CA GLY A 958 -5.09 14.24 30.27
C GLY A 958 -4.97 15.75 30.12
N GLY A 959 -5.85 16.53 30.73
CA GLY A 959 -5.68 17.96 30.53
C GLY A 959 -6.84 18.80 30.96
N GLU A 960 -7.23 19.71 30.07
CA GLU A 960 -8.55 20.32 30.06
C GLU A 960 -9.40 19.57 29.04
N GLY A 961 -10.48 18.91 29.44
CA GLY A 961 -11.30 18.14 28.50
C GLY A 961 -11.92 16.92 29.13
N ASP A 962 -12.61 16.11 28.35
CA ASP A 962 -13.08 14.79 28.77
C ASP A 962 -12.15 13.73 28.14
N ASP A 963 -11.14 13.28 28.88
CA ASP A 963 -10.02 12.50 28.32
C ASP A 963 -10.19 10.98 28.49
N HIS A 964 -9.55 10.18 27.63
CA HIS A 964 -9.37 8.75 27.78
C HIS A 964 -7.91 8.42 28.14
N LEU A 965 -7.68 7.74 29.27
CA LEU A 965 -6.33 7.34 29.69
C LEU A 965 -6.29 5.82 29.91
N THR A 966 -5.46 5.14 29.15
CA THR A 966 -5.18 3.70 29.29
C THR A 966 -3.72 3.54 29.70
N GLY A 967 -3.46 2.79 30.78
CA GLY A 967 -2.09 2.40 31.16
C GLY A 967 -1.56 1.32 30.24
N ASP A 968 -1.37 0.12 30.77
CA ASP A 968 -0.97 -1.04 29.98
C ASP A 968 -1.91 -1.37 28.81
N ASN A 969 -1.28 -1.91 27.75
CA ASN A 969 -1.93 -2.74 26.76
C ASN A 969 -2.68 -3.90 27.46
N GLY A 970 -4.00 -3.97 27.27
CA GLY A 970 -4.81 -4.98 27.92
C GLY A 970 -4.35 -6.39 27.55
N ASN A 971 -3.94 -7.21 28.51
CA ASN A 971 -3.56 -8.60 28.22
C ASN A 971 -4.81 -9.50 28.09
N PRO A 972 -5.22 -9.95 26.88
CA PRO A 972 -6.41 -10.78 26.73
C PRO A 972 -6.26 -12.21 27.32
N PHE A 973 -5.04 -12.63 27.72
CA PHE A 973 -4.75 -14.02 28.12
C PHE A 973 -3.98 -14.19 29.44
N GLY A 974 -3.66 -13.13 30.20
CA GLY A 974 -2.77 -13.24 31.36
C GLY A 974 -2.92 -12.14 32.41
N GLU A 975 -2.29 -12.38 33.57
CA GLU A 975 -2.21 -11.42 34.68
C GLU A 975 -1.50 -10.14 34.19
N PRO A 976 -1.83 -8.95 34.75
CA PRO A 976 -1.10 -7.72 34.48
C PRO A 976 0.40 -7.95 34.68
N LEU A 977 1.21 -7.26 33.86
CA LEU A 977 2.61 -7.13 34.18
C LEU A 977 2.74 -6.45 35.58
N PRO A 978 3.87 -6.59 36.27
CA PRO A 978 4.06 -5.99 37.60
C PRO A 978 4.43 -4.50 37.52
N ASP A 979 3.75 -3.75 36.66
CA ASP A 979 3.80 -2.30 36.44
C ASP A 979 2.75 -1.56 37.28
N THR A 980 2.82 -0.23 37.24
CA THR A 980 1.97 0.66 38.01
C THR A 980 1.82 2.02 37.33
N ASP A 981 0.71 2.18 36.64
CA ASP A 981 0.38 3.43 35.93
C ASP A 981 -0.23 4.48 36.84
N THR A 982 0.01 5.74 36.48
CA THR A 982 -0.39 6.91 37.28
C THR A 982 -1.13 7.95 36.45
N ALA A 983 -2.45 8.02 36.62
CA ALA A 983 -3.26 9.14 36.14
C ALA A 983 -3.17 10.35 37.10
N VAL A 984 -2.90 11.54 36.56
CA VAL A 984 -2.60 12.75 37.33
C VAL A 984 -3.60 13.87 37.07
N PHE A 985 -4.07 14.48 38.15
CA PHE A 985 -5.08 15.53 38.15
C PHE A 985 -4.54 16.83 38.78
N SER A 986 -4.90 17.97 38.20
CA SER A 986 -4.37 19.30 38.54
C SER A 986 -4.86 19.81 39.91
N GLY A 987 -6.02 19.34 40.36
CA GLY A 987 -6.73 19.79 41.55
C GLY A 987 -6.50 18.91 42.78
N LYS A 988 -7.17 19.27 43.89
CA LYS A 988 -7.16 18.48 45.12
C LYS A 988 -8.16 17.35 45.02
N ALA A 989 -7.86 16.17 45.56
CA ALA A 989 -8.74 14.99 45.48
C ALA A 989 -10.20 15.21 45.93
N LYS A 990 -10.46 16.15 46.85
CA LYS A 990 -11.84 16.49 47.29
C LYS A 990 -12.70 17.16 46.21
N ASN A 991 -12.06 17.69 45.17
CA ASN A 991 -12.69 18.39 44.06
C ASN A 991 -13.21 17.41 43.01
N TYR A 992 -12.78 16.15 43.04
CA TYR A 992 -13.14 15.14 42.06
C TYR A 992 -14.20 14.17 42.57
N THR A 993 -14.97 13.60 41.66
CA THR A 993 -15.83 12.44 41.90
C THR A 993 -15.21 11.25 41.16
N ILE A 994 -14.95 10.17 41.88
CA ILE A 994 -14.39 8.94 41.31
C ILE A 994 -15.51 7.90 41.27
N THR A 995 -15.79 7.35 40.10
CA THR A 995 -16.81 6.34 39.85
C THR A 995 -16.15 5.09 39.27
N HIS A 996 -16.39 3.94 39.88
CA HIS A 996 -15.96 2.65 39.33
C HIS A 996 -17.10 2.07 38.51
N ASN A 997 -16.86 1.84 37.24
CA ASN A 997 -17.85 1.37 36.29
C ASN A 997 -17.95 -0.17 36.31
N ALA A 998 -19.00 -0.70 35.68
CA ALA A 998 -19.26 -2.13 35.68
C ALA A 998 -18.37 -2.91 34.68
N ASP A 999 -17.85 -2.21 33.68
CA ASP A 999 -16.90 -2.70 32.66
C ASP A 999 -15.46 -2.79 33.17
N GLY A 1000 -15.15 -2.21 34.34
CA GLY A 1000 -13.82 -2.20 34.93
C GLY A 1000 -13.13 -0.83 34.86
N SER A 1001 -13.62 0.07 34.00
CA SER A 1001 -13.09 1.43 33.88
C SER A 1001 -13.40 2.30 35.11
N ILE A 1002 -12.68 3.42 35.24
CA ILE A 1002 -12.86 4.41 36.29
C ILE A 1002 -13.17 5.77 35.65
N THR A 1003 -14.28 6.40 36.01
CA THR A 1003 -14.56 7.78 35.61
C THR A 1003 -14.19 8.76 36.73
N VAL A 1004 -13.35 9.74 36.43
CA VAL A 1004 -12.90 10.80 37.35
C VAL A 1004 -13.38 12.16 36.86
N THR A 1005 -14.37 12.74 37.53
CA THR A 1005 -14.96 14.04 37.15
C THR A 1005 -14.48 15.17 38.05
N ASP A 1006 -13.85 16.20 37.48
CA ASP A 1006 -13.60 17.46 38.19
C ASP A 1006 -14.91 18.26 38.37
N LYS A 1007 -15.20 18.67 39.61
CA LYS A 1007 -16.39 19.46 39.93
C LYS A 1007 -16.17 20.98 39.87
N VAL A 1008 -14.92 21.43 39.80
CA VAL A 1008 -14.57 22.85 40.00
C VAL A 1008 -13.41 23.38 39.17
N GLY A 1009 -12.59 22.53 38.56
CA GLY A 1009 -11.50 22.90 37.65
C GLY A 1009 -11.82 22.62 36.19
N THR A 1010 -10.77 22.45 35.39
CA THR A 1010 -10.82 22.32 33.92
C THR A 1010 -10.54 20.90 33.42
N ASP A 1011 -10.03 20.00 34.27
CA ASP A 1011 -9.80 18.56 34.01
C ASP A 1011 -11.09 17.73 33.75
N GLY A 1012 -12.11 18.29 33.09
CA GLY A 1012 -13.43 17.71 32.79
C GLY A 1012 -13.82 16.36 33.44
N THR A 1013 -14.09 15.37 32.60
CA THR A 1013 -14.59 14.04 32.95
C THR A 1013 -13.79 12.95 32.26
N ASP A 1014 -12.76 12.46 32.95
CA ASP A 1014 -11.82 11.52 32.36
C ASP A 1014 -12.27 10.07 32.59
N THR A 1015 -12.02 9.20 31.63
CA THR A 1015 -12.25 7.76 31.69
C THR A 1015 -10.91 7.03 31.69
N LEU A 1016 -10.70 6.18 32.68
CA LEU A 1016 -9.42 5.49 32.91
C LEU A 1016 -9.59 3.98 32.77
N GLN A 1017 -8.63 3.35 32.09
CA GLN A 1017 -8.48 1.89 31.98
C GLN A 1017 -7.06 1.48 32.37
N ASN A 1018 -6.89 0.32 33.01
CA ASN A 1018 -5.58 -0.19 33.42
C ASN A 1018 -4.71 0.83 34.18
N ILE A 1019 -5.30 1.56 35.15
CA ILE A 1019 -4.58 2.53 35.99
C ILE A 1019 -4.59 2.08 37.45
N GLU A 1020 -3.42 1.99 38.08
CA GLU A 1020 -3.27 1.59 39.48
C GLU A 1020 -3.26 2.78 40.45
N ARG A 1021 -2.80 3.95 40.01
CA ARG A 1021 -2.62 5.14 40.86
C ARG A 1021 -3.32 6.38 40.33
N LEU A 1022 -4.01 7.08 41.24
CA LEU A 1022 -4.59 8.40 40.97
C LEU A 1022 -3.84 9.46 41.79
N GLN A 1023 -3.15 10.36 41.12
CA GLN A 1023 -2.34 11.42 41.73
C GLN A 1023 -3.07 12.77 41.67
N PHE A 1024 -3.39 13.34 42.83
CA PHE A 1024 -3.95 14.68 42.96
C PHE A 1024 -2.93 15.65 43.56
N ALA A 1025 -3.15 16.95 43.40
CA ALA A 1025 -2.26 18.00 43.91
C ALA A 1025 -2.00 17.98 45.43
N ASP A 1026 -2.80 17.23 46.22
CA ASP A 1026 -2.61 17.08 47.67
C ASP A 1026 -2.32 15.65 48.16
N ARG A 1027 -2.41 14.62 47.31
CA ARG A 1027 -2.13 13.21 47.64
C ARG A 1027 -2.25 12.29 46.42
N THR A 1028 -1.57 11.14 46.48
CA THR A 1028 -1.81 9.97 45.61
C THR A 1028 -2.65 8.93 46.34
N ILE A 1029 -3.60 8.30 45.64
CA ILE A 1029 -4.42 7.20 46.13
C ILE A 1029 -4.35 6.01 45.18
N SER A 1030 -4.67 4.82 45.69
CA SER A 1030 -4.85 3.62 44.87
C SER A 1030 -6.14 3.72 44.08
N ALA A 1031 -6.11 3.36 42.80
CA ALA A 1031 -7.29 3.33 41.94
C ALA A 1031 -8.31 2.30 42.44
N ASP A 1032 -7.88 1.12 42.90
CA ASP A 1032 -8.75 0.06 43.44
C ASP A 1032 -9.50 0.39 44.76
N GLY A 1033 -9.27 1.57 45.34
CA GLY A 1033 -9.87 2.01 46.59
C GLY A 1033 -9.32 1.34 47.86
N ALA A 1034 -8.22 0.56 47.78
CA ALA A 1034 -7.56 -0.02 48.94
C ALA A 1034 -6.80 1.04 49.77
N THR A 1035 -6.83 0.91 51.11
CA THR A 1035 -6.09 1.83 51.99
C THR A 1035 -4.59 1.63 51.88
N THR A 1036 -3.91 2.68 51.45
CA THR A 1036 -2.48 2.81 51.21
C THR A 1036 -1.59 2.38 52.39
N SER A 1037 -0.73 1.40 52.16
CA SER A 1037 0.47 1.14 52.97
C SER A 1037 1.60 0.75 52.03
N GLY A 1038 1.98 1.65 51.11
CA GLY A 1038 3.09 1.38 50.19
C GLY A 1038 3.35 2.40 49.08
N CYS A 1039 2.37 3.22 48.68
CA CYS A 1039 2.53 4.15 47.55
C CYS A 1039 3.64 5.19 47.83
N ASP A 1040 4.75 5.09 47.10
CA ASP A 1040 5.86 6.05 47.15
C ASP A 1040 5.40 7.38 46.53
N GLN A 1041 5.61 8.49 47.25
CA GLN A 1041 5.12 9.82 46.82
C GLN A 1041 6.10 10.54 45.88
N ARG A 1042 6.91 9.78 45.12
CA ARG A 1042 8.08 10.29 44.40
C ARG A 1042 7.95 10.38 42.88
N PHE A 1043 6.83 9.96 42.30
CA PHE A 1043 6.59 10.14 40.87
C PHE A 1043 5.97 11.51 40.60
N GLY A 1044 6.78 12.43 40.07
CA GLY A 1044 6.31 13.72 39.59
C GLY A 1044 7.21 14.22 38.48
N TRP A 1045 6.61 14.99 37.56
CA TRP A 1045 7.14 15.58 36.31
C TRP A 1045 8.52 16.29 36.39
N ARG A 1046 9.16 16.36 37.55
CA ARG A 1046 10.46 17.03 37.76
C ARG A 1046 11.49 16.25 38.59
N GLU A 1047 11.13 15.18 39.31
CA GLU A 1047 12.01 14.65 40.37
C GLU A 1047 12.81 13.38 40.03
N GLU A 1048 12.50 12.63 38.96
CA GLU A 1048 13.26 11.39 38.66
C GLU A 1048 14.20 11.46 37.43
N PHE A 1049 14.05 12.46 36.55
CA PHE A 1049 14.86 12.59 35.34
C PHE A 1049 15.74 13.85 35.39
N ARG A 1050 16.89 13.75 36.06
CA ARG A 1050 18.00 14.68 35.85
C ARG A 1050 18.85 14.16 34.69
N ASP A 1051 18.53 14.59 33.48
CA ASP A 1051 19.47 14.51 32.36
C ASP A 1051 20.77 15.21 32.76
N SER A 1052 21.88 14.48 32.61
CA SER A 1052 23.22 15.05 32.73
C SER A 1052 23.58 15.83 31.47
N VAL A 1053 22.79 16.86 31.12
CA VAL A 1053 23.18 17.85 30.11
C VAL A 1053 23.51 19.15 30.83
N THR A 1054 24.80 19.47 30.86
CA THR A 1054 25.32 20.73 31.37
C THR A 1054 24.66 21.92 30.67
N SER A 1055 23.99 22.75 31.47
CA SER A 1055 23.36 24.01 31.12
C SER A 1055 24.15 24.84 30.10
N GLY A 1056 23.52 25.19 28.98
CA GLY A 1056 24.12 26.16 28.08
C GLY A 1056 23.39 26.48 26.80
N GLN A 1057 22.07 26.70 26.77
CA GLN A 1057 21.43 27.51 25.73
C GLN A 1057 20.05 27.99 26.18
N THR A 1058 19.83 29.31 26.11
CA THR A 1058 18.54 29.95 26.41
C THR A 1058 17.89 30.27 25.07
N LEU A 1059 16.73 29.65 24.80
CA LEU A 1059 15.80 30.07 23.76
C LEU A 1059 15.30 31.49 24.08
N ALA A 1060 15.31 32.36 23.08
CA ALA A 1060 14.95 33.77 23.21
C ALA A 1060 13.47 33.97 22.92
N THR A 1061 12.66 34.21 23.96
CA THR A 1061 11.31 34.77 23.79
C THR A 1061 11.37 36.29 23.91
N GLY A 1062 10.87 37.01 22.88
CA GLY A 1062 10.44 38.40 23.02
C GLY A 1062 9.12 38.44 23.83
N THR A 1063 8.69 39.48 24.54
CA THR A 1063 8.92 40.92 24.46
C THR A 1063 8.54 41.61 25.79
N SER A 1064 8.96 42.88 25.93
CA SER A 1064 8.37 43.98 26.73
C SER A 1064 9.15 44.56 27.95
N ALA A 1065 9.58 45.81 27.74
CA ALA A 1065 9.62 46.98 28.65
C ALA A 1065 10.40 46.97 30.00
N GLY A 1066 11.60 47.58 29.99
CA GLY A 1066 11.87 48.82 30.76
C GLY A 1066 12.47 48.78 32.19
N GLY A 1067 13.78 49.07 32.29
CA GLY A 1067 14.37 49.86 33.41
C GLY A 1067 14.94 49.10 34.64
N PRO A 1068 15.90 49.70 35.40
CA PRO A 1068 17.24 49.11 35.50
C PRO A 1068 17.70 48.58 36.88
N ALA A 1069 18.61 47.59 36.79
CA ALA A 1069 19.85 47.35 37.55
C ALA A 1069 19.90 47.52 39.08
N VAL A 1070 20.23 46.43 39.78
CA VAL A 1070 21.06 46.44 40.99
C VAL A 1070 22.03 45.24 41.00
N GLN A 1071 23.33 45.56 41.12
CA GLN A 1071 24.45 44.63 41.35
C GLN A 1071 24.38 43.98 42.74
N GLY A 1072 24.82 42.72 42.86
CA GLY A 1072 25.01 42.08 44.17
C GLY A 1072 25.81 40.78 44.12
N SER A 1073 27.12 40.92 44.28
CA SER A 1073 28.14 39.87 44.47
C SER A 1073 27.87 38.89 45.61
N ALA A 1074 28.26 37.61 45.49
CA ALA A 1074 29.24 36.96 46.39
C ALA A 1074 29.51 35.48 46.05
N THR A 1075 30.80 35.16 46.16
CA THR A 1075 31.55 33.91 45.99
C THR A 1075 31.26 32.80 47.03
N PRO A 1076 31.72 31.55 46.79
CA PRO A 1076 31.25 30.32 47.43
C PRO A 1076 32.11 29.87 48.62
N PRO A 1077 31.74 28.76 49.29
CA PRO A 1077 32.74 27.91 49.93
C PRO A 1077 32.65 26.43 49.53
N ALA A 1078 33.83 25.88 49.31
CA ALA A 1078 34.15 24.48 49.15
C ALA A 1078 34.29 23.75 50.51
N ASN A 1079 34.05 22.43 50.46
CA ASN A 1079 34.88 21.33 50.98
C ASN A 1079 34.11 20.27 51.77
N GLY A 1080 34.22 19.02 51.32
CA GLY A 1080 34.94 18.03 52.12
C GLY A 1080 34.31 16.64 52.33
N SER A 1081 34.83 15.66 51.56
CA SER A 1081 35.23 14.30 52.02
C SER A 1081 34.09 13.27 52.29
N THR A 1082 34.14 11.96 51.99
CA THR A 1082 35.19 10.95 51.73
C THR A 1082 34.64 9.73 50.97
N ALA A 1083 35.53 8.99 50.29
CA ALA A 1083 35.42 7.70 49.54
C ALA A 1083 34.73 6.53 50.29
N SER A 1084 34.32 5.38 49.71
CA SER A 1084 34.75 4.49 48.60
C SER A 1084 33.61 3.48 48.32
N SER A 1085 33.39 2.78 47.19
CA SER A 1085 34.28 1.90 46.39
C SER A 1085 33.51 1.29 45.19
N LEU A 1086 34.26 0.75 44.20
CA LEU A 1086 33.88 0.04 42.94
C LEU A 1086 33.77 1.01 41.75
N ALA A 1087 34.34 0.80 40.56
CA ALA A 1087 35.29 -0.16 40.01
C ALA A 1087 36.01 0.57 38.85
N ASN A 1088 37.27 0.26 38.56
CA ASN A 1088 37.97 0.83 37.42
C ASN A 1088 39.09 -0.11 37.00
N HIS A 1089 39.01 -0.70 35.80
CA HIS A 1089 40.16 -1.19 35.02
C HIS A 1089 39.80 -1.23 33.53
N SER A 1090 40.14 -0.14 32.83
CA SER A 1090 40.42 -0.12 31.39
C SER A 1090 41.67 0.73 31.13
N PHE A 1091 42.33 0.40 30.03
CA PHE A 1091 43.49 1.05 29.38
C PHE A 1091 44.89 0.50 29.67
N ALA A 1092 45.32 -0.39 28.77
CA ALA A 1092 46.67 -0.38 28.24
C ALA A 1092 46.71 -0.81 26.76
N LEU A 1093 47.37 0.03 25.95
CA LEU A 1093 47.97 -0.23 24.61
C LEU A 1093 46.97 -0.26 23.45
N LEU A 1094 47.18 0.41 22.30
CA LEU A 1094 48.42 0.51 21.54
C LEU A 1094 48.40 1.75 20.62
N ASN A 1095 49.34 2.66 20.87
CA ASN A 1095 49.68 3.77 20.00
C ASN A 1095 50.90 3.34 19.17
N GLN A 1096 50.69 2.92 17.92
CA GLN A 1096 51.75 2.65 16.95
C GLN A 1096 51.17 2.73 15.53
N TYR A 1097 51.29 3.88 14.85
CA TYR A 1097 51.63 3.91 13.42
C TYR A 1097 52.08 5.30 12.93
N LEU A 1098 53.17 5.85 13.48
CA LEU A 1098 54.02 6.80 12.76
C LEU A 1098 55.50 6.58 13.11
N ALA A 1099 56.20 5.82 12.27
CA ALA A 1099 57.64 5.99 12.02
C ALA A 1099 58.12 5.22 10.77
N GLY A 1100 58.31 5.94 9.66
CA GLY A 1100 59.51 5.83 8.82
C GLY A 1100 59.48 4.91 7.61
N ASN A 1101 59.37 5.49 6.40
CA ASN A 1101 60.56 5.64 5.55
C ASN A 1101 60.34 6.73 4.45
N PRO A 1102 61.42 7.39 3.97
CA PRO A 1102 61.40 8.65 3.24
C PRO A 1102 61.72 8.53 1.74
N GLY A 1103 61.36 9.57 0.98
CA GLY A 1103 61.89 9.90 -0.34
C GLY A 1103 60.77 10.23 -1.34
N ARG A 1104 60.86 11.22 -2.23
CA ARG A 1104 61.94 12.11 -2.66
C ARG A 1104 61.33 13.05 -3.74
N VAL A 1105 61.34 14.38 -3.51
CA VAL A 1105 61.58 15.49 -4.50
C VAL A 1105 60.51 15.67 -5.62
N ASP A 1106 59.95 16.85 -5.95
CA ASP A 1106 60.42 18.24 -6.02
C ASP A 1106 59.23 19.26 -5.99
N PRO A 1107 59.46 20.56 -5.70
CA PRO A 1107 58.45 21.62 -5.57
C PRO A 1107 58.37 22.53 -6.82
N GLY A 1108 57.26 23.26 -7.00
CA GLY A 1108 57.23 24.32 -8.01
C GLY A 1108 55.97 25.20 -8.04
N GLN A 1109 56.18 26.49 -7.77
CA GLN A 1109 55.33 27.69 -8.04
C GLN A 1109 54.17 27.90 -7.05
N ILE A 1110 54.19 28.85 -6.10
CA ILE A 1110 54.45 30.31 -6.13
C ILE A 1110 53.64 31.02 -7.23
N VAL A 1111 52.58 31.75 -6.86
CA VAL A 1111 52.55 33.22 -6.70
C VAL A 1111 51.14 33.63 -6.21
N ALA A 1112 51.14 34.44 -5.14
CA ALA A 1112 50.01 35.22 -4.65
C ALA A 1112 49.87 36.56 -5.38
N THR A 1113 48.65 37.08 -5.50
CA THR A 1113 48.28 38.51 -5.42
C THR A 1113 46.75 38.56 -5.31
N GLY A 1114 46.09 39.08 -4.27
CA GLY A 1114 46.08 40.48 -3.81
C GLY A 1114 44.78 41.13 -4.33
N SER A 1115 43.74 41.40 -3.52
CA SER A 1115 43.58 42.44 -2.49
C SER A 1115 42.67 43.59 -2.95
N ASN A 1116 41.80 44.03 -2.02
CA ASN A 1116 41.13 45.33 -1.88
C ASN A 1116 39.82 45.55 -2.67
N ALA A 1117 38.66 45.60 -2.01
CA ALA A 1117 38.15 46.63 -1.09
C ALA A 1117 37.65 47.90 -1.80
N ALA A 1118 36.34 48.16 -1.70
CA ALA A 1118 35.80 49.52 -1.58
C ALA A 1118 34.37 49.49 -1.02
N THR A 1119 34.22 50.24 0.05
CA THR A 1119 33.04 50.51 0.88
C THR A 1119 32.10 51.61 0.32
N ARG A 1120 30.83 51.52 0.76
CA ARG A 1120 29.90 52.59 1.20
C ARG A 1120 29.24 53.56 0.19
N GLY A 1121 27.91 53.61 0.31
CA GLY A 1121 27.03 54.80 0.34
C GLY A 1121 25.60 54.33 0.69
N GLN A 1122 25.10 54.44 1.93
CA GLN A 1122 24.49 55.60 2.62
C GLN A 1122 23.29 56.26 1.92
N ASP A 1123 22.16 56.22 2.66
CA ASP A 1123 21.05 57.18 2.76
C ASP A 1123 20.04 57.23 1.58
N SER A 1124 18.70 57.30 1.74
CA SER A 1124 17.79 57.41 2.88
C SER A 1124 16.31 57.53 2.39
N PHE A 1125 15.35 57.22 3.27
CA PHE A 1125 13.99 57.80 3.44
C PHE A 1125 12.77 57.50 2.51
N LEU A 1126 11.67 57.10 3.19
CA LEU A 1126 10.21 57.36 2.96
C LEU A 1126 9.53 56.61 1.79
N THR A 1127 8.34 56.00 1.87
CA THR A 1127 7.15 56.11 2.73
C THR A 1127 6.19 54.93 2.42
N ARG A 1128 5.45 54.45 3.44
CA ARG A 1128 4.12 53.76 3.48
C ARG A 1128 3.11 54.07 2.32
N PRO A 1129 1.90 53.44 2.24
CA PRO A 1129 1.43 52.07 2.58
C PRO A 1129 0.36 51.49 1.57
N GLN A 1130 -0.24 50.33 1.95
CA GLN A 1130 -1.58 49.77 1.57
C GLN A 1130 -1.72 49.11 0.18
N HIS A 1131 -1.84 47.78 0.13
CA HIS A 1131 -3.10 47.08 0.36
C HIS A 1131 -2.87 45.67 0.89
#